data_AF-A0A9E5WWG9-F1
#
_entry.id   AF-A0A9E5WWG9-F1
#
_cell.length_a   1.000
_cell.length_b   1.000
_cell.length_c   1.000
_cell.angle_alpha   90.00
_cell.angle_beta   90.00
_cell.angle_gamma   90.00
#
_symmetry.space_group_name_H-M   'P 1'
#
loop_
_entity.id
_entity.type
_entity.pdbx_description
1 polymer ?
#
loop_
_entity_poly.entity_id
_entity_poly.type
_entity_poly.pdbx_seq_one_letter_code
_entity_poly.pdbx_strand_id
1 'polypeptide(L)'
;MSDKKRYWTGARKAPAQDRFFIEALDPDLWAPGDKDSWDACWHTGMPAARIFKTMGPHQTINHIPGNSAVTIKSMLYETLRDAQGRVAGDERRARFGFFPRSFLMPEDYHALQREGFAHPDKKWIAKPKRLSRGRGISVHADAATLPNDAKWLAQEYLADAHLYDGYKYVLRCYVLISSVEPLRVYLYKDGFVKLASELYRHGDYNNLYAHLTNPDVNALNEGAEASVVFHSFDTYRAWLRREGGDPEALFDGVRDIAILTAIAAREQMRARIAASGAIGPGCYELIGLDCMIDTALKPWLLECNLSPSLEVCAEPGSGGREEEATKRAVVADMVALIGLNRERARLGPGADKDQIIAEATGELAHAGGFERIFPGEDAGAFLAFFPAPRYGDVVLACAVSKNPPPAMALQPAGDQAFEFGSALALFSQQTGQFTTPNEVRAFIWLKASQGAAADAIADEMASLTGASAAEREALSRQVLDALCDWTQAGLLMAPDAQTPTEAPTGPDESWPPENWHCEEWLSINQRPVRLRYGAAEILPRLETLIAPLRAGPSEPAIEIDILRGKVGYAIARGPQLVRSGLRLSQIADALRDIFLDAHTAGHDDKLCCNASLCTSPQGAIVFASNASGRWDALALSYAAAQNDAFIAGACVLGPAPGEAEALIAPGRIDEAAAEAVGGEGDRFDDRIQEWRAARGYFIPCKENISAAAHKIGMVVIPVFDAAATAELSEMDGPNGLQALNAMRRNGQAPLGFDGARLLYEWRQAVRVFEVRYSDAGDAARLIAEKLSG
;
A
#
# COMPACT_ATOMS: atom_id res chain seq x y z
N MET A 1 13.66 12.37 -51.83
CA MET A 1 12.45 12.73 -51.09
C MET A 1 12.89 12.87 -49.64
N SER A 2 12.73 14.05 -49.03
CA SER A 2 12.99 14.21 -47.60
C SER A 2 12.05 13.29 -46.82
N ASP A 3 12.59 12.50 -45.90
CA ASP A 3 11.82 11.55 -45.09
C ASP A 3 11.05 12.34 -44.02
N LYS A 4 9.81 12.73 -44.35
CA LYS A 4 8.95 13.51 -43.44
C LYS A 4 8.63 12.70 -42.19
N LYS A 5 8.58 13.37 -41.04
CA LYS A 5 8.08 12.80 -39.77
C LYS A 5 6.62 12.41 -39.90
N ARG A 6 6.17 11.42 -39.13
CA ARG A 6 4.82 10.84 -39.19
C ARG A 6 3.97 11.24 -38.01
N TYR A 7 2.80 11.84 -38.23
CA TYR A 7 1.82 12.05 -37.15
C TYR A 7 0.69 11.02 -37.22
N TRP A 8 0.22 10.57 -36.07
CA TRP A 8 -0.89 9.64 -35.95
C TRP A 8 -1.97 10.18 -35.01
N THR A 9 -3.21 10.26 -35.48
CA THR A 9 -4.37 10.57 -34.64
C THR A 9 -5.04 9.28 -34.18
N GLY A 10 -4.96 9.01 -32.87
CA GLY A 10 -5.29 7.73 -32.24
C GLY A 10 -6.79 7.40 -32.21
N ALA A 11 -7.32 7.07 -33.38
CA ALA A 11 -8.71 6.75 -33.72
C ALA A 11 -9.65 6.46 -32.53
N ARG A 12 -10.54 7.43 -32.22
CA ARG A 12 -11.88 7.13 -31.67
C ARG A 12 -12.95 8.22 -31.81
N LYS A 13 -12.66 9.47 -32.21
CA LYS A 13 -13.69 10.53 -32.33
C LYS A 13 -13.39 11.55 -33.44
N ALA A 14 -14.42 12.32 -33.78
CA ALA A 14 -14.61 13.14 -34.96
C ALA A 14 -13.38 13.94 -35.44
N PRO A 15 -13.19 14.09 -36.78
CA PRO A 15 -12.12 14.92 -37.37
C PRO A 15 -12.02 16.34 -36.81
N ALA A 16 -13.11 16.88 -36.25
CA ALA A 16 -13.15 18.19 -35.63
C ALA A 16 -12.25 18.32 -34.38
N GLN A 17 -12.03 17.25 -33.61
CA GLN A 17 -11.16 17.27 -32.42
C GLN A 17 -9.67 17.32 -32.79
N ASP A 18 -9.32 16.78 -33.96
CA ASP A 18 -7.92 16.68 -34.41
C ASP A 18 -7.52 17.87 -35.30
N ARG A 19 -8.49 18.65 -35.80
CA ARG A 19 -8.31 19.73 -36.78
C ARG A 19 -7.18 20.69 -36.40
N PHE A 20 -7.25 21.28 -35.20
CA PHE A 20 -6.26 22.28 -34.80
C PHE A 20 -4.86 21.71 -34.61
N PHE A 21 -4.75 20.43 -34.21
CA PHE A 21 -3.46 19.77 -34.09
C PHE A 21 -2.82 19.60 -35.47
N ILE A 22 -3.58 19.09 -36.44
CA ILE A 22 -3.10 18.89 -37.82
C ILE A 22 -2.74 20.22 -38.47
N GLU A 23 -3.57 21.26 -38.30
CA GLU A 23 -3.33 22.60 -38.83
C GLU A 23 -2.09 23.28 -38.22
N ALA A 24 -1.71 22.91 -37.01
CA ALA A 24 -0.53 23.46 -36.33
C ALA A 24 0.79 22.78 -36.74
N LEU A 25 0.75 21.59 -37.34
CA LEU A 25 1.95 20.89 -37.80
C LEU A 25 2.48 21.51 -39.10
N ASP A 26 3.80 21.65 -39.18
CA ASP A 26 4.47 22.12 -40.40
C ASP A 26 4.29 21.09 -41.54
N PRO A 27 3.63 21.46 -42.65
CA PRO A 27 3.35 20.54 -43.75
C PRO A 27 4.61 20.09 -44.50
N ASP A 28 5.74 20.79 -44.39
CA ASP A 28 7.02 20.40 -44.98
C ASP A 28 7.76 19.38 -44.12
N LEU A 29 7.52 19.37 -42.80
CA LEU A 29 8.14 18.44 -41.85
C LEU A 29 7.30 17.19 -41.59
N TRP A 30 5.97 17.30 -41.68
CA TRP A 30 5.04 16.28 -41.21
C TRP A 30 4.20 15.67 -42.34
N ALA A 31 3.95 14.36 -42.23
CA ALA A 31 3.03 13.60 -43.07
C ALA A 31 2.15 12.68 -42.21
N PRO A 32 0.95 12.30 -42.67
CA PRO A 32 0.14 11.30 -41.98
C PRO A 32 0.88 9.96 -41.84
N GLY A 33 0.75 9.34 -40.67
CA GLY A 33 1.20 7.99 -40.33
C GLY A 33 0.06 7.17 -39.70
N ASP A 34 0.43 6.10 -38.99
CA ASP A 34 -0.52 5.19 -38.34
C ASP A 34 0.01 4.67 -37.00
N LYS A 35 -0.74 3.76 -36.36
CA LYS A 35 -0.40 3.18 -35.05
C LYS A 35 0.94 2.42 -35.04
N ASP A 36 1.40 1.96 -36.21
CA ASP A 36 2.60 1.13 -36.39
C ASP A 36 3.78 1.99 -36.91
N SER A 37 3.51 3.17 -37.48
CA SER A 37 4.52 4.14 -37.96
C SER A 37 4.15 5.59 -37.61
N TRP A 38 4.75 6.13 -36.54
CA TRP A 38 4.53 7.50 -36.06
C TRP A 38 5.73 8.06 -35.29
N ASP A 39 5.87 9.39 -35.27
CA ASP A 39 6.80 10.18 -34.45
C ASP A 39 6.05 11.08 -33.45
N ALA A 40 4.85 11.54 -33.79
CA ALA A 40 3.94 12.22 -32.87
C ALA A 40 2.56 11.56 -32.89
N CYS A 41 2.04 11.25 -31.70
CA CYS A 41 0.71 10.72 -31.50
C CYS A 41 -0.18 11.78 -30.83
N TRP A 42 -1.30 12.08 -31.47
CA TRP A 42 -2.39 12.86 -30.89
C TRP A 42 -3.57 11.93 -30.63
N HIS A 43 -3.83 11.63 -29.36
CA HIS A 43 -4.90 10.72 -28.98
C HIS A 43 -6.00 11.49 -28.23
N THR A 44 -7.26 11.12 -28.49
CA THR A 44 -8.42 11.66 -27.74
C THR A 44 -8.88 10.63 -26.72
N GLY A 45 -8.81 11.00 -25.43
CA GLY A 45 -8.98 10.08 -24.30
C GLY A 45 -7.75 9.21 -24.08
N MET A 46 -7.72 8.44 -22.98
CA MET A 46 -6.51 7.72 -22.58
C MET A 46 -6.16 6.57 -23.56
N PRO A 47 -4.95 6.55 -24.15
CA PRO A 47 -4.50 5.47 -25.01
C PRO A 47 -4.27 4.17 -24.23
N ALA A 48 -4.24 3.04 -24.95
CA ALA A 48 -3.95 1.74 -24.36
C ALA A 48 -2.51 1.68 -23.83
N ALA A 49 -2.30 1.05 -22.66
CA ALA A 49 -1.00 0.95 -22.00
C ALA A 49 0.14 0.43 -22.90
N ARG A 50 -0.18 -0.44 -23.87
CA ARG A 50 0.80 -0.98 -24.83
C ARG A 50 1.47 0.10 -25.69
N ILE A 51 0.77 1.19 -26.01
CA ILE A 51 1.30 2.27 -26.87
C ILE A 51 2.48 2.94 -26.17
N PHE A 52 2.34 3.22 -24.87
CA PHE A 52 3.42 3.78 -24.07
C PHE A 52 4.61 2.84 -23.95
N LYS A 53 4.35 1.54 -23.75
CA LYS A 53 5.40 0.52 -23.60
C LYS A 53 6.25 0.34 -24.87
N THR A 54 5.64 0.51 -26.04
CA THR A 54 6.33 0.35 -27.33
C THR A 54 6.89 1.67 -27.87
N MET A 55 6.75 2.77 -27.12
CA MET A 55 7.17 4.09 -27.57
C MET A 55 8.69 4.18 -27.68
N GLY A 56 9.20 4.66 -28.82
CA GLY A 56 10.62 4.91 -29.06
C GLY A 56 11.11 6.25 -28.48
N PRO A 57 12.43 6.45 -28.31
CA PRO A 57 12.99 7.65 -27.67
C PRO A 57 12.64 8.99 -28.35
N HIS A 58 12.41 8.96 -29.66
CA HIS A 58 12.08 10.15 -30.46
C HIS A 58 10.56 10.42 -30.55
N GLN A 59 9.73 9.46 -30.13
CA GLN A 59 8.28 9.55 -30.25
C GLN A 59 7.67 10.44 -29.17
N THR A 60 6.60 11.17 -29.51
CA THR A 60 5.88 12.07 -28.59
C THR A 60 4.40 11.74 -28.53
N ILE A 61 3.79 11.75 -27.36
CA ILE A 61 2.36 11.52 -27.17
C ILE A 61 1.75 12.54 -26.21
N ASN A 62 0.54 12.99 -26.52
CA ASN A 62 -0.21 14.00 -25.75
C ASN A 62 -0.89 13.47 -24.47
N HIS A 63 -0.35 12.39 -23.87
CA HIS A 63 -0.83 11.88 -22.59
C HIS A 63 0.29 11.42 -21.67
N ILE A 64 0.07 11.60 -20.36
CA ILE A 64 0.94 11.13 -19.29
C ILE A 64 0.30 9.91 -18.60
N PRO A 65 0.96 8.74 -18.56
CA PRO A 65 0.54 7.63 -17.71
C PRO A 65 0.33 8.07 -16.26
N GLY A 66 -0.85 7.80 -15.70
CA GLY A 66 -1.21 8.22 -14.34
C GLY A 66 -1.92 9.56 -14.23
N ASN A 67 -2.21 10.26 -15.34
CA ASN A 67 -3.04 11.47 -15.38
C ASN A 67 -4.43 11.31 -14.74
N SER A 68 -4.91 10.09 -14.54
CA SER A 68 -6.13 9.78 -13.80
C SER A 68 -6.12 10.34 -12.38
N ALA A 69 -4.93 10.56 -11.80
CA ALA A 69 -4.75 11.21 -10.50
C ALA A 69 -5.41 12.59 -10.42
N VAL A 70 -5.55 13.29 -11.54
CA VAL A 70 -6.26 14.59 -11.59
C VAL A 70 -7.51 14.56 -12.47
N THR A 71 -7.56 13.69 -13.48
CA THR A 71 -8.65 13.72 -14.47
C THR A 71 -9.86 12.87 -14.12
N ILE A 72 -9.77 11.98 -13.12
CA ILE A 72 -10.92 11.23 -12.60
C ILE A 72 -11.36 11.89 -11.29
N LYS A 73 -12.65 12.24 -11.18
CA LYS A 73 -13.22 13.01 -10.06
C LYS A 73 -12.87 12.45 -8.67
N SER A 74 -13.03 11.13 -8.47
CA SER A 74 -12.70 10.49 -7.20
C SER A 74 -11.20 10.55 -6.90
N MET A 75 -10.38 10.24 -7.90
CA MET A 75 -8.92 10.24 -7.77
C MET A 75 -8.36 11.65 -7.56
N LEU A 76 -8.95 12.68 -8.17
CA LEU A 76 -8.59 14.08 -7.97
C LEU A 76 -8.78 14.48 -6.50
N TYR A 77 -9.94 14.15 -5.95
CA TYR A 77 -10.24 14.43 -4.56
C TYR A 77 -9.27 13.70 -3.61
N GLU A 78 -9.06 12.41 -3.81
CA GLU A 78 -8.09 11.62 -3.02
C GLU A 78 -6.68 12.23 -3.14
N THR A 79 -6.23 12.53 -4.36
CA THR A 79 -4.90 13.09 -4.63
C THR A 79 -4.67 14.42 -3.92
N LEU A 80 -5.66 15.32 -3.95
CA LEU A 80 -5.58 16.62 -3.29
C LEU A 80 -5.67 16.50 -1.77
N ARG A 81 -6.58 15.66 -1.26
CA ARG A 81 -6.71 15.38 0.19
C ARG A 81 -5.44 14.78 0.75
N ASP A 82 -4.85 13.81 0.06
CA ASP A 82 -3.63 13.14 0.49
C ASP A 82 -2.42 14.10 0.40
N ALA A 83 -2.38 15.01 -0.57
CA ALA A 83 -1.39 16.08 -0.61
C ALA A 83 -1.58 17.06 0.57
N GLN A 84 -2.81 17.50 0.84
CA GLN A 84 -3.12 18.37 1.98
C GLN A 84 -2.70 17.76 3.32
N GLY A 85 -2.95 16.46 3.53
CA GLY A 85 -2.60 15.75 4.77
C GLY A 85 -1.10 15.55 4.99
N ARG A 86 -0.28 15.62 3.93
CA ARG A 86 1.18 15.43 4.02
C ARG A 86 1.95 16.72 4.28
N VAL A 87 1.36 17.88 4.01
CA VAL A 87 2.04 19.16 4.15
C VAL A 87 2.01 19.65 5.60
N ALA A 88 3.18 20.02 6.12
CA ALA A 88 3.34 20.58 7.45
C ALA A 88 2.92 22.06 7.52
N GLY A 89 2.43 22.51 8.67
CA GLY A 89 1.97 23.88 8.92
C GLY A 89 0.56 24.17 8.42
N ASP A 90 -0.26 24.77 9.30
CA ASP A 90 -1.66 25.09 9.02
C ASP A 90 -1.84 26.04 7.83
N GLU A 91 -0.98 27.05 7.68
CA GLU A 91 -1.05 27.99 6.56
C GLU A 91 -0.86 27.27 5.20
N ARG A 92 0.10 26.34 5.13
CA ARG A 92 0.34 25.56 3.92
C ARG A 92 -0.79 24.57 3.65
N ARG A 93 -1.34 23.92 4.70
CA ARG A 93 -2.54 23.07 4.57
C ARG A 93 -3.76 23.87 4.11
N ALA A 94 -3.90 25.12 4.55
CA ALA A 94 -4.98 26.01 4.16
C ALA A 94 -4.91 26.42 2.68
N ARG A 95 -3.71 26.47 2.07
CA ARG A 95 -3.56 26.70 0.62
C ARG A 95 -4.16 25.60 -0.24
N PHE A 96 -4.45 24.41 0.30
CA PHE A 96 -5.24 23.38 -0.39
C PHE A 96 -6.76 23.57 -0.26
N GLY A 97 -7.23 24.60 0.45
CA GLY A 97 -8.66 24.88 0.67
C GLY A 97 -9.45 25.32 -0.57
N PHE A 98 -8.99 25.00 -1.79
CA PHE A 98 -9.60 25.40 -3.07
C PHE A 98 -10.47 24.30 -3.71
N PHE A 99 -10.63 23.13 -3.09
CA PHE A 99 -11.53 22.10 -3.58
C PHE A 99 -12.62 21.80 -2.55
N PRO A 100 -13.89 21.64 -2.96
CA PRO A 100 -14.99 21.38 -2.04
C PRO A 100 -14.85 20.01 -1.37
N ARG A 101 -15.29 19.94 -0.11
CA ARG A 101 -15.30 18.70 0.67
C ARG A 101 -16.10 17.63 -0.09
N SER A 102 -15.53 16.44 -0.21
CA SER A 102 -16.12 15.35 -0.99
C SER A 102 -16.07 14.03 -0.23
N PHE A 103 -16.95 13.10 -0.58
CA PHE A 103 -17.14 11.83 0.08
C PHE A 103 -17.35 10.74 -0.97
N LEU A 104 -16.54 9.68 -0.89
CA LEU A 104 -16.62 8.52 -1.78
C LEU A 104 -17.68 7.56 -1.25
N MET A 105 -18.72 7.33 -2.04
CA MET A 105 -19.78 6.40 -1.66
C MET A 105 -19.39 4.97 -2.08
N PRO A 106 -19.75 3.93 -1.31
CA PRO A 106 -20.41 3.99 0.01
C PRO A 106 -19.46 4.17 1.20
N GLU A 107 -18.14 4.14 0.98
CA GLU A 107 -17.13 4.05 2.05
C GLU A 107 -17.22 5.20 3.07
N ASP A 108 -17.45 6.42 2.56
CA ASP A 108 -17.53 7.63 3.37
C ASP A 108 -18.96 7.98 3.82
N TYR A 109 -19.95 7.09 3.63
CA TYR A 109 -21.36 7.39 3.93
C TYR A 109 -21.55 7.90 5.36
N HIS A 110 -20.94 7.25 6.36
CA HIS A 110 -21.06 7.68 7.76
C HIS A 110 -20.36 9.01 8.05
N ALA A 111 -19.25 9.31 7.35
CA ALA A 111 -18.59 10.62 7.46
C ALA A 111 -19.47 11.73 6.87
N LEU A 112 -20.06 11.48 5.71
CA LEU A 112 -21.03 12.36 5.06
C LEU A 112 -22.26 12.61 5.94
N GLN A 113 -22.84 11.58 6.58
CA GLN A 113 -23.99 11.75 7.47
C GLN A 113 -23.64 12.59 8.70
N ARG A 114 -22.46 12.39 9.30
CA ARG A 114 -21.99 13.22 10.43
C ARG A 114 -21.83 14.68 10.02
N GLU A 115 -21.24 14.93 8.85
CA GLU A 115 -21.06 16.28 8.31
C GLU A 115 -22.42 16.94 8.01
N GLY A 116 -23.33 16.21 7.35
CA GLY A 116 -24.68 16.70 7.05
C GLY A 116 -25.51 16.98 8.31
N PHE A 117 -25.34 16.18 9.36
CA PHE A 117 -25.98 16.42 10.66
C PHE A 117 -25.41 17.65 11.38
N ALA A 118 -24.08 17.83 11.34
CA ALA A 118 -23.41 18.98 11.94
C ALA A 118 -23.71 20.30 11.20
N HIS A 119 -23.95 20.22 9.89
CA HIS A 119 -24.17 21.37 9.01
C HIS A 119 -25.44 21.16 8.13
N PRO A 120 -26.65 21.24 8.71
CA PRO A 120 -27.90 20.93 8.02
C PRO A 120 -28.29 21.95 6.93
N ASP A 121 -27.68 23.13 6.96
CA ASP A 121 -27.81 24.19 5.96
C ASP A 121 -27.07 23.85 4.66
N LYS A 122 -25.96 23.10 4.74
CA LYS A 122 -25.18 22.70 3.56
C LYS A 122 -26.00 21.91 2.56
N LYS A 123 -25.59 22.03 1.30
CA LYS A 123 -26.19 21.35 0.16
C LYS A 123 -25.15 20.45 -0.48
N TRP A 124 -25.62 19.43 -1.19
CA TRP A 124 -24.76 18.38 -1.70
C TRP A 124 -25.01 18.13 -3.17
N ILE A 125 -23.97 17.85 -3.94
CA ILE A 125 -24.07 17.48 -5.35
C ILE A 125 -23.58 16.03 -5.52
N ALA A 126 -24.45 15.18 -6.06
CA ALA A 126 -24.11 13.81 -6.42
C ALA A 126 -23.52 13.78 -7.84
N LYS A 127 -22.30 13.27 -7.96
CA LYS A 127 -21.58 13.16 -9.23
C LYS A 127 -21.23 11.70 -9.50
N PRO A 128 -21.54 11.13 -10.68
CA PRO A 128 -21.09 9.79 -11.01
C PRO A 128 -19.56 9.76 -11.21
N LYS A 129 -18.86 8.79 -10.63
CA LYS A 129 -17.38 8.69 -10.65
C LYS A 129 -16.81 8.59 -12.08
N ARG A 130 -17.55 8.00 -13.03
CA ARG A 130 -17.07 7.69 -14.40
C ARG A 130 -17.90 8.31 -15.54
N LEU A 131 -18.88 9.15 -15.24
CA LEU A 131 -19.63 9.88 -16.27
C LEU A 131 -19.10 11.31 -16.45
N SER A 132 -19.27 11.83 -17.66
CA SER A 132 -18.94 13.19 -18.06
C SER A 132 -20.17 13.86 -18.69
N ARG A 133 -20.05 15.16 -19.01
CA ARG A 133 -21.08 15.98 -19.68
C ARG A 133 -22.32 16.24 -18.83
N GLY A 134 -22.16 16.39 -17.51
CA GLY A 134 -23.27 16.68 -16.60
C GLY A 134 -24.31 15.57 -16.40
N ARG A 135 -24.16 14.41 -17.06
CA ARG A 135 -25.16 13.32 -17.01
C ARG A 135 -25.24 12.70 -15.62
N GLY A 136 -26.46 12.59 -15.11
CA GLY A 136 -26.75 11.96 -13.81
C GLY A 136 -26.36 12.81 -12.61
N ILE A 137 -26.02 14.09 -12.79
CA ILE A 137 -25.74 14.99 -11.67
C ILE A 137 -27.05 15.48 -11.06
N SER A 138 -27.13 15.47 -9.74
CA SER A 138 -28.27 16.00 -8.98
C SER A 138 -27.80 16.76 -7.75
N VAL A 139 -28.55 17.81 -7.36
CA VAL A 139 -28.31 18.58 -6.14
C VAL A 139 -29.33 18.15 -5.09
N HIS A 140 -28.86 17.96 -3.86
CA HIS A 140 -29.60 17.41 -2.74
C HIS A 140 -29.55 18.37 -1.55
N ALA A 141 -30.71 18.59 -0.94
CA ALA A 141 -30.82 19.46 0.22
C ALA A 141 -30.31 18.82 1.51
N ASP A 142 -30.42 17.49 1.58
CA ASP A 142 -30.12 16.66 2.74
C ASP A 142 -29.18 15.52 2.33
N ALA A 143 -28.12 15.33 3.11
CA ALA A 143 -27.12 14.27 2.92
C ALA A 143 -27.74 12.87 2.94
N ALA A 144 -28.84 12.65 3.68
CA ALA A 144 -29.52 11.36 3.77
C ALA A 144 -30.22 10.95 2.46
N THR A 145 -30.48 11.90 1.56
CA THR A 145 -31.14 11.64 0.26
C THR A 145 -30.16 11.28 -0.85
N LEU A 146 -28.85 11.35 -0.58
CA LEU A 146 -27.82 11.02 -1.56
C LEU A 146 -27.75 9.51 -1.82
N PRO A 147 -27.44 9.11 -3.06
CA PRO A 147 -27.34 7.70 -3.40
C PRO A 147 -26.11 7.04 -2.73
N ASN A 148 -26.37 5.98 -1.96
CA ASN A 148 -25.34 5.18 -1.28
C ASN A 148 -24.88 4.00 -2.15
N ASP A 149 -24.15 4.28 -3.23
CA ASP A 149 -23.66 3.28 -4.19
C ASP A 149 -22.24 3.64 -4.67
N ALA A 150 -21.40 2.63 -4.87
CA ALA A 150 -20.00 2.72 -5.29
C ALA A 150 -19.74 3.61 -6.53
N LYS A 151 -20.76 3.86 -7.35
CA LYS A 151 -20.65 4.72 -8.54
C LYS A 151 -20.68 6.22 -8.25
N TRP A 152 -20.97 6.65 -7.03
CA TRP A 152 -21.20 8.06 -6.71
C TRP A 152 -20.07 8.69 -5.87
N LEU A 153 -19.82 9.96 -6.16
CA LEU A 153 -19.09 10.91 -5.33
C LEU A 153 -20.12 11.93 -4.84
N ALA A 154 -20.27 12.05 -3.53
CA ALA A 154 -20.99 13.17 -2.93
C ALA A 154 -20.00 14.31 -2.71
N GLN A 155 -20.39 15.55 -2.97
CA GLN A 155 -19.54 16.72 -2.80
C GLN A 155 -20.36 17.88 -2.26
N GLU A 156 -19.76 18.73 -1.43
CA GLU A 156 -20.40 19.97 -0.99
C GLU A 156 -20.77 20.82 -2.20
N TYR A 157 -22.05 21.20 -2.30
CA TYR A 157 -22.54 22.07 -3.35
C TYR A 157 -22.28 23.52 -2.96
N LEU A 158 -21.44 24.17 -3.75
CA LEU A 158 -21.11 25.59 -3.60
C LEU A 158 -22.29 26.45 -4.06
N ALA A 159 -23.16 26.79 -3.11
CA ALA A 159 -24.41 27.53 -3.36
C ALA A 159 -24.20 29.05 -3.52
N ASP A 160 -23.21 29.63 -2.85
CA ASP A 160 -22.93 31.06 -2.90
C ASP A 160 -21.95 31.39 -4.04
N ALA A 161 -22.38 31.12 -5.27
CA ALA A 161 -21.62 31.41 -6.49
C ALA A 161 -21.64 32.91 -6.81
N HIS A 162 -20.50 33.45 -7.25
CA HIS A 162 -20.47 34.73 -7.95
C HIS A 162 -21.18 34.57 -9.30
N LEU A 163 -21.97 35.57 -9.68
CA LEU A 163 -22.85 35.49 -10.84
C LEU A 163 -22.41 36.50 -11.90
N TYR A 164 -22.35 36.04 -13.15
CA TYR A 164 -22.12 36.89 -14.31
C TYR A 164 -23.49 37.36 -14.83
N ASP A 165 -23.85 38.61 -14.61
CA ASP A 165 -25.15 39.19 -14.97
C ASP A 165 -26.35 38.33 -14.50
N GLY A 166 -26.23 37.71 -13.32
CA GLY A 166 -27.26 36.83 -12.73
C GLY A 166 -27.16 35.35 -13.12
N TYR A 167 -26.23 34.97 -13.99
CA TYR A 167 -25.99 33.58 -14.39
C TYR A 167 -24.81 32.97 -13.64
N LYS A 168 -24.93 31.69 -13.27
CA LYS A 168 -23.79 30.93 -12.75
C LYS A 168 -22.77 30.71 -13.85
N TYR A 169 -21.49 30.78 -13.52
CA TYR A 169 -20.42 30.54 -14.50
C TYR A 169 -19.26 29.70 -13.95
N VAL A 170 -18.46 29.18 -14.88
CA VAL A 170 -17.19 28.48 -14.61
C VAL A 170 -16.12 29.01 -15.56
N LEU A 171 -14.91 29.19 -15.05
CA LEU A 171 -13.71 29.48 -15.84
C LEU A 171 -13.10 28.18 -16.33
N ARG A 172 -13.02 28.00 -17.65
CA ARG A 172 -12.24 26.94 -18.32
C ARG A 172 -10.86 27.50 -18.64
N CYS A 173 -9.87 27.00 -17.91
CA CYS A 173 -8.46 27.30 -18.14
C CYS A 173 -7.76 26.13 -18.83
N TYR A 174 -6.71 26.41 -19.60
CA TYR A 174 -5.88 25.39 -20.25
C TYR A 174 -4.55 25.28 -19.53
N VAL A 175 -4.26 24.10 -18.97
CA VAL A 175 -3.02 23.80 -18.27
C VAL A 175 -2.24 22.76 -19.06
N LEU A 176 -0.99 23.05 -19.39
CA LEU A 176 -0.08 22.10 -20.04
C LEU A 176 0.97 21.62 -19.04
N ILE A 177 1.02 20.30 -18.82
CA ILE A 177 2.14 19.64 -18.15
C ILE A 177 3.06 19.11 -19.24
N SER A 178 4.18 19.80 -19.48
CA SER A 178 5.13 19.43 -20.52
C SER A 178 6.15 18.38 -20.05
N SER A 179 6.33 18.27 -18.74
CA SER A 179 7.22 17.29 -18.11
C SER A 179 6.79 17.02 -16.67
N VAL A 180 6.92 15.77 -16.23
CA VAL A 180 6.69 15.33 -14.84
C VAL A 180 7.98 15.39 -14.02
N GLU A 181 9.14 15.25 -14.67
CA GLU A 181 10.44 15.14 -14.01
C GLU A 181 11.56 15.75 -14.88
N PRO A 182 12.04 16.96 -14.55
CA PRO A 182 11.47 17.88 -13.55
C PRO A 182 10.06 18.35 -13.93
N LEU A 183 9.24 18.68 -12.94
CA LEU A 183 7.87 19.12 -13.17
C LEU A 183 7.87 20.49 -13.87
N ARG A 184 7.19 20.58 -15.01
CA ARG A 184 7.00 21.82 -15.76
C ARG A 184 5.53 21.99 -16.12
N VAL A 185 4.93 23.08 -15.63
CA VAL A 185 3.51 23.38 -15.70
C VAL A 185 3.34 24.77 -16.30
N TYR A 186 2.45 24.85 -17.29
CA TYR A 186 2.13 26.07 -17.99
C TYR A 186 0.63 26.35 -17.93
N LEU A 187 0.24 27.59 -17.69
CA LEU A 187 -1.14 28.06 -17.80
C LEU A 187 -1.26 28.90 -19.07
N TYR A 188 -2.25 28.62 -19.91
CA TYR A 188 -2.52 29.47 -21.06
C TYR A 188 -3.18 30.78 -20.59
N LYS A 189 -2.73 31.91 -21.14
CA LYS A 189 -3.20 33.25 -20.74
C LYS A 189 -4.70 33.50 -20.96
N ASP A 190 -5.32 32.74 -21.85
CA ASP A 190 -6.72 32.87 -22.24
C ASP A 190 -7.50 31.55 -22.07
N GLY A 191 -8.82 31.64 -22.08
CA GLY A 191 -9.74 30.55 -21.82
C GLY A 191 -11.19 31.00 -22.02
N PHE A 192 -12.13 30.28 -21.39
CA PHE A 192 -13.56 30.57 -21.55
C PHE A 192 -14.28 30.71 -20.22
N VAL A 193 -15.13 31.73 -20.13
CA VAL A 193 -16.20 31.78 -19.13
C VAL A 193 -17.40 31.06 -19.71
N LYS A 194 -17.85 29.99 -19.04
CA LYS A 194 -19.02 29.21 -19.45
C LYS A 194 -20.21 29.57 -18.59
N LEU A 195 -21.24 30.14 -19.21
CA LEU A 195 -22.44 30.52 -18.52
C LEU A 195 -23.46 29.38 -18.51
N ALA A 196 -24.22 29.31 -17.42
CA ALA A 196 -25.51 28.64 -17.37
C ALA A 196 -26.50 29.32 -18.35
N SER A 197 -27.49 28.57 -18.85
CA SER A 197 -28.51 29.12 -19.77
C SER A 197 -29.69 29.76 -19.05
N GLU A 198 -29.81 29.59 -17.72
CA GLU A 198 -30.84 30.22 -16.90
C GLU A 198 -30.28 30.96 -15.68
N LEU A 199 -31.05 31.95 -15.20
CA LEU A 199 -30.70 32.77 -14.04
C LEU A 199 -30.58 31.92 -12.78
N TYR A 200 -29.52 32.15 -12.01
CA TYR A 200 -29.30 31.45 -10.76
C TYR A 200 -30.27 31.93 -9.67
N ARG A 201 -30.95 31.00 -9.01
CA ARG A 201 -31.80 31.29 -7.86
C ARG A 201 -31.58 30.27 -6.75
N HIS A 202 -31.47 30.74 -5.51
CA HIS A 202 -31.50 29.87 -4.35
C HIS A 202 -32.87 29.18 -4.25
N GLY A 203 -32.89 27.91 -3.86
CA GLY A 203 -34.10 27.11 -3.69
C GLY A 203 -34.58 26.35 -4.92
N ASP A 204 -34.11 26.68 -6.13
CA ASP A 204 -34.50 26.01 -7.39
C ASP A 204 -33.52 24.89 -7.81
N TYR A 205 -33.13 24.03 -6.88
CA TYR A 205 -32.05 23.06 -7.06
C TYR A 205 -32.32 21.93 -8.07
N ASN A 206 -33.57 21.82 -8.55
CA ASN A 206 -33.95 20.88 -9.60
C ASN A 206 -33.71 21.44 -11.01
N ASN A 207 -33.49 22.75 -11.14
CA ASN A 207 -33.19 23.40 -12.41
C ASN A 207 -31.71 23.24 -12.77
N LEU A 208 -31.42 22.20 -13.55
CA LEU A 208 -30.05 21.91 -13.98
C LEU A 208 -29.49 22.99 -14.92
N TYR A 209 -30.33 23.71 -15.66
CA TYR A 209 -29.89 24.76 -16.58
C TYR A 209 -29.38 26.03 -15.88
N ALA A 210 -29.77 26.25 -14.62
CA ALA A 210 -29.24 27.32 -13.77
C ALA A 210 -28.01 26.88 -12.95
N HIS A 211 -27.89 25.58 -12.66
CA HIS A 211 -26.90 25.06 -11.70
C HIS A 211 -25.70 24.36 -12.33
N LEU A 212 -25.82 23.89 -13.57
CA LEU A 212 -24.74 23.29 -14.35
C LEU A 212 -24.36 24.20 -15.52
N THR A 213 -23.06 24.39 -15.74
CA THR A 213 -22.51 25.22 -16.83
C THR A 213 -21.98 24.37 -17.99
N ASN A 214 -22.27 23.07 -17.97
CA ASN A 214 -21.85 22.15 -19.02
C ASN A 214 -22.57 22.49 -20.34
N PRO A 215 -21.85 22.68 -21.45
CA PRO A 215 -22.48 22.99 -22.74
C PRO A 215 -23.44 21.89 -23.21
N ASP A 216 -23.08 20.61 -23.00
CA ASP A 216 -23.94 19.47 -23.37
C ASP A 216 -25.28 19.46 -22.62
N VAL A 217 -25.34 20.02 -21.41
CA VAL A 217 -26.59 20.13 -20.64
C VAL A 217 -27.37 21.35 -21.13
N ASN A 218 -26.73 22.51 -21.20
CA ASN A 218 -27.40 23.76 -21.54
C ASN A 218 -27.86 23.79 -23.01
N ALA A 219 -27.17 23.12 -23.93
CA ALA A 219 -27.62 22.95 -25.32
C ALA A 219 -28.98 22.24 -25.44
N LEU A 220 -29.43 21.51 -24.42
CA LEU A 220 -30.76 20.91 -24.37
C LEU A 220 -31.85 21.89 -23.91
N ASN A 221 -31.49 23.11 -23.51
CA ASN A 221 -32.45 24.16 -23.16
C ASN A 221 -32.91 24.89 -24.43
N GLU A 222 -33.83 24.26 -25.16
CA GLU A 222 -34.41 24.83 -26.39
C GLU A 222 -35.20 26.14 -26.16
N GLY A 223 -35.51 26.48 -24.90
CA GLY A 223 -36.23 27.70 -24.52
C GLY A 223 -35.35 28.93 -24.33
N ALA A 224 -34.02 28.78 -24.30
CA ALA A 224 -33.08 29.89 -24.14
C ALA A 224 -32.80 30.58 -25.48
N GLU A 225 -32.64 31.92 -25.47
CA GLU A 225 -32.26 32.71 -26.66
C GLU A 225 -30.88 32.28 -27.21
N ALA A 226 -29.94 32.02 -26.30
CA ALA A 226 -28.67 31.36 -26.59
C ALA A 226 -28.40 30.32 -25.50
N SER A 227 -28.41 29.06 -25.89
CA SER A 227 -28.27 27.92 -24.96
C SER A 227 -26.83 27.68 -24.53
N VAL A 228 -25.84 28.09 -25.32
CA VAL A 228 -24.41 28.00 -24.99
C VAL A 228 -23.75 29.36 -25.23
N VAL A 229 -23.37 30.03 -24.15
CA VAL A 229 -22.72 31.34 -24.18
C VAL A 229 -21.34 31.25 -23.54
N PHE A 230 -20.32 31.66 -24.31
CA PHE A 230 -18.95 31.79 -23.84
C PHE A 230 -18.44 33.24 -23.94
N HIS A 231 -17.66 33.65 -22.95
CA HIS A 231 -16.89 34.90 -22.99
C HIS A 231 -15.39 34.61 -22.89
N SER A 232 -14.58 35.40 -23.59
CA SER A 232 -13.12 35.37 -23.46
C SER A 232 -12.69 35.89 -22.09
N PHE A 233 -11.46 35.55 -21.67
CA PHE A 233 -10.94 36.08 -20.41
C PHE A 233 -10.75 37.60 -20.45
N ASP A 234 -10.43 38.20 -21.60
CA ASP A 234 -10.33 39.66 -21.72
C ASP A 234 -11.68 40.33 -21.43
N THR A 235 -12.76 39.79 -22.00
CA THR A 235 -14.13 40.27 -21.75
C THR A 235 -14.48 40.14 -20.26
N TYR A 236 -14.18 38.98 -19.68
CA TYR A 236 -14.43 38.71 -18.27
C TYR A 236 -13.63 39.61 -17.33
N ARG A 237 -12.34 39.84 -17.59
CA ARG A 237 -11.50 40.74 -16.79
C ARG A 237 -12.02 42.17 -16.85
N ALA A 238 -12.45 42.64 -18.02
CA ALA A 238 -13.05 43.97 -18.16
C ALA A 238 -14.38 44.09 -17.40
N TRP A 239 -15.23 43.07 -17.48
CA TRP A 239 -16.48 42.99 -16.73
C TRP A 239 -16.23 42.96 -15.22
N LEU A 240 -15.34 42.09 -14.74
CA LEU A 240 -15.07 41.94 -13.30
C LEU A 240 -14.54 43.24 -12.67
N ARG A 241 -13.67 43.98 -13.39
CA ARG A 241 -13.19 45.30 -12.93
C ARG A 241 -14.32 46.32 -12.83
N ARG A 242 -15.30 46.29 -13.74
CA ARG A 242 -16.48 47.18 -13.66
C ARG A 242 -17.36 46.84 -12.47
N GLU A 243 -17.49 45.56 -12.14
CA GLU A 243 -18.22 45.09 -10.95
C GLU A 243 -17.43 45.29 -9.64
N GLY A 244 -16.22 45.88 -9.71
CA GLY A 244 -15.39 46.21 -8.55
C GLY A 244 -14.49 45.07 -8.05
N GLY A 245 -14.39 43.96 -8.79
CA GLY A 245 -13.49 42.85 -8.48
C GLY A 245 -12.06 43.05 -9.00
N ASP A 246 -11.12 42.30 -8.42
CA ASP A 246 -9.72 42.25 -8.87
C ASP A 246 -9.46 40.97 -9.69
N PRO A 247 -9.40 41.05 -11.03
CA PRO A 247 -9.10 39.88 -11.84
C PRO A 247 -7.69 39.33 -11.61
N GLU A 248 -6.70 40.16 -11.29
CA GLU A 248 -5.33 39.64 -11.16
C GLU A 248 -5.20 38.78 -9.91
N ALA A 249 -5.73 39.23 -8.77
CA ALA A 249 -5.81 38.41 -7.55
C ALA A 249 -6.60 37.10 -7.77
N LEU A 250 -7.70 37.15 -8.54
CA LEU A 250 -8.48 35.96 -8.88
C LEU A 250 -7.66 34.96 -9.70
N PHE A 251 -6.97 35.42 -10.74
CA PHE A 251 -6.18 34.55 -11.61
C PHE A 251 -4.88 34.07 -10.95
N ASP A 252 -4.33 34.80 -9.99
CA ASP A 252 -3.28 34.30 -9.10
C ASP A 252 -3.77 33.12 -8.25
N GLY A 253 -5.00 33.18 -7.75
CA GLY A 253 -5.64 32.03 -7.09
C GLY A 253 -5.80 30.82 -8.03
N VAL A 254 -6.16 31.05 -9.30
CA VAL A 254 -6.25 29.98 -10.32
C VAL A 254 -4.87 29.38 -10.63
N ARG A 255 -3.82 30.21 -10.67
CA ARG A 255 -2.43 29.79 -10.84
C ARG A 255 -2.01 28.86 -9.69
N ASP A 256 -2.27 29.26 -8.46
CA ASP A 256 -2.01 28.45 -7.25
C ASP A 256 -2.69 27.08 -7.35
N ILE A 257 -3.98 27.06 -7.72
CA ILE A 257 -4.75 25.82 -7.92
C ILE A 257 -4.05 24.91 -8.93
N ALA A 258 -3.64 25.45 -10.09
CA ALA A 258 -3.01 24.67 -11.15
C ALA A 258 -1.66 24.09 -10.72
N ILE A 259 -0.82 24.87 -10.03
CA ILE A 259 0.48 24.43 -9.51
C ILE A 259 0.29 23.33 -8.46
N LEU A 260 -0.52 23.58 -7.43
CA LEU A 260 -0.73 22.65 -6.33
C LEU A 260 -1.38 21.33 -6.79
N THR A 261 -2.29 21.41 -7.76
CA THR A 261 -2.91 20.21 -8.37
C THR A 261 -1.88 19.38 -9.13
N ALA A 262 -0.97 20.01 -9.88
CA ALA A 262 0.10 19.31 -10.59
C ALA A 262 1.11 18.67 -9.63
N ILE A 263 1.54 19.40 -8.58
CA ILE A 263 2.45 18.88 -7.53
C ILE A 263 1.84 17.67 -6.84
N ALA A 264 0.56 17.75 -6.44
CA ALA A 264 -0.14 16.67 -5.76
C ALA A 264 -0.14 15.35 -6.57
N ALA A 265 -0.23 15.44 -7.89
CA ALA A 265 -0.31 14.30 -8.80
C ALA A 265 1.04 13.79 -9.34
N ARG A 266 2.10 14.61 -9.23
CA ARG A 266 3.42 14.37 -9.83
C ARG A 266 3.99 12.99 -9.51
N GLU A 267 4.00 12.58 -8.25
CA GLU A 267 4.57 11.29 -7.84
C GLU A 267 3.76 10.09 -8.39
N GLN A 268 2.43 10.21 -8.47
CA GLN A 268 1.59 9.16 -9.06
C GLN A 268 1.84 9.03 -10.57
N MET A 269 1.96 10.16 -11.28
CA MET A 269 2.29 10.16 -12.71
C MET A 269 3.66 9.55 -12.96
N ARG A 270 4.70 9.95 -12.22
CA ARG A 270 6.06 9.39 -12.34
C ARG A 270 6.07 7.87 -12.11
N ALA A 271 5.43 7.41 -11.03
CA ALA A 271 5.35 5.99 -10.72
C ALA A 271 4.65 5.19 -11.84
N ARG A 272 3.61 5.77 -12.47
CA ARG A 272 2.89 5.14 -13.58
C ARG A 272 3.67 5.18 -14.90
N ILE A 273 4.44 6.25 -15.16
CA ILE A 273 5.40 6.29 -16.28
C ILE A 273 6.38 5.11 -16.14
N ALA A 274 7.03 4.98 -14.98
CA ALA A 274 7.98 3.89 -14.73
C ALA A 274 7.34 2.50 -14.84
N ALA A 275 6.17 2.29 -14.22
CA ALA A 275 5.48 1.00 -14.25
C ALA A 275 4.96 0.61 -15.66
N SER A 276 4.65 1.59 -16.51
CA SER A 276 4.17 1.33 -17.87
C SER A 276 5.30 1.10 -18.89
N GLY A 277 6.57 1.35 -18.49
CA GLY A 277 7.70 1.34 -19.41
C GLY A 277 7.70 2.51 -20.40
N ALA A 278 6.93 3.56 -20.11
CA ALA A 278 6.87 4.76 -20.94
C ALA A 278 8.17 5.56 -20.85
N ILE A 279 8.52 6.25 -21.93
CA ILE A 279 9.60 7.23 -21.94
C ILE A 279 9.00 8.58 -21.52
N GLY A 280 9.22 8.97 -20.26
CA GLY A 280 8.68 10.19 -19.65
C GLY A 280 8.84 11.45 -20.52
N PRO A 281 10.06 11.78 -21.01
CA PRO A 281 10.28 12.96 -21.87
C PRO A 281 9.52 12.98 -23.20
N GLY A 282 8.89 11.87 -23.61
CA GLY A 282 8.00 11.83 -24.77
C GLY A 282 6.53 12.05 -24.44
N CYS A 283 6.16 12.24 -23.16
CA CYS A 283 4.78 12.40 -22.71
C CYS A 283 4.51 13.84 -22.25
N TYR A 284 3.41 14.43 -22.70
CA TYR A 284 2.90 15.72 -22.22
C TYR A 284 1.38 15.62 -22.02
N GLU A 285 0.77 16.57 -21.30
CA GLU A 285 -0.68 16.53 -21.06
C GLU A 285 -1.30 17.94 -21.12
N LEU A 286 -2.29 18.12 -22.00
CA LEU A 286 -3.15 19.30 -22.01
C LEU A 286 -4.43 19.02 -21.22
N ILE A 287 -4.62 19.77 -20.14
CA ILE A 287 -5.73 19.62 -19.19
C ILE A 287 -6.66 20.82 -19.30
N GLY A 288 -7.97 20.57 -19.34
CA GLY A 288 -8.98 21.62 -19.15
C GLY A 288 -9.38 21.74 -17.68
N LEU A 289 -8.85 22.74 -16.98
CA LEU A 289 -9.15 23.03 -15.58
C LEU A 289 -10.44 23.84 -15.49
N ASP A 290 -11.45 23.35 -14.78
CA ASP A 290 -12.72 24.05 -14.57
C ASP A 290 -12.79 24.62 -13.13
N CYS A 291 -12.80 25.95 -13.00
CA CYS A 291 -12.87 26.68 -11.73
C CYS A 291 -14.19 27.45 -11.57
N MET A 292 -14.87 27.29 -10.44
CA MET A 292 -16.04 28.10 -10.07
C MET A 292 -15.61 29.21 -9.12
N ILE A 293 -16.26 30.37 -9.19
CA ILE A 293 -15.91 31.53 -8.37
C ILE A 293 -17.03 31.78 -7.36
N ASP A 294 -16.72 31.82 -6.07
CA ASP A 294 -17.71 32.16 -5.03
C ASP A 294 -17.89 33.66 -4.86
N THR A 295 -18.87 34.07 -4.06
CA THR A 295 -19.18 35.49 -3.77
C THR A 295 -18.03 36.27 -3.15
N ALA A 296 -17.02 35.62 -2.56
CA ALA A 296 -15.81 36.24 -2.04
C ALA A 296 -14.70 36.35 -3.11
N LEU A 297 -15.01 36.07 -4.38
CA LEU A 297 -14.09 35.97 -5.49
C LEU A 297 -12.99 34.92 -5.29
N LYS A 298 -13.25 33.89 -4.47
CA LYS A 298 -12.33 32.76 -4.32
C LYS A 298 -12.59 31.73 -5.43
N PRO A 299 -11.54 31.28 -6.15
CA PRO A 299 -11.66 30.22 -7.12
C PRO A 299 -11.70 28.84 -6.43
N TRP A 300 -12.58 27.98 -6.92
CA TRP A 300 -12.76 26.59 -6.49
C TRP A 300 -12.55 25.63 -7.66
N LEU A 301 -11.66 24.67 -7.51
CA LEU A 301 -11.46 23.60 -8.48
C LEU A 301 -12.65 22.63 -8.47
N LEU A 302 -13.31 22.48 -9.63
CA LEU A 302 -14.42 21.54 -9.78
C LEU A 302 -13.99 20.21 -10.41
N GLU A 303 -13.21 20.27 -11.49
CA GLU A 303 -12.68 19.10 -12.19
C GLU A 303 -11.53 19.47 -13.13
N CYS A 304 -10.68 18.47 -13.43
CA CYS A 304 -9.69 18.54 -14.50
C CYS A 304 -10.14 17.62 -15.65
N ASN A 305 -10.33 18.17 -16.84
CA ASN A 305 -10.81 17.42 -18.00
C ASN A 305 -9.63 16.83 -18.79
N LEU A 306 -9.60 15.51 -18.93
CA LEU A 306 -8.76 14.80 -19.90
C LEU A 306 -9.21 15.13 -21.32
N SER A 307 -8.28 15.47 -22.21
CA SER A 307 -8.58 15.84 -23.61
C SER A 307 -9.71 16.88 -23.68
N PRO A 308 -9.48 18.12 -23.20
CA PRO A 308 -10.50 19.16 -23.25
C PRO A 308 -11.03 19.33 -24.67
N SER A 309 -12.36 19.40 -24.85
CA SER A 309 -12.97 19.46 -26.18
C SER A 309 -12.41 20.60 -27.03
N LEU A 310 -11.92 20.25 -28.21
CA LEU A 310 -11.43 21.18 -29.22
C LEU A 310 -12.48 21.51 -30.30
N GLU A 311 -13.66 20.89 -30.25
CA GLU A 311 -14.81 21.28 -31.08
C GLU A 311 -15.35 22.64 -30.66
N VAL A 312 -15.80 23.46 -31.62
CA VAL A 312 -16.50 24.72 -31.35
C VAL A 312 -17.95 24.41 -31.03
N CYS A 313 -18.39 24.75 -29.83
CA CYS A 313 -19.72 24.41 -29.31
C CYS A 313 -20.67 25.61 -29.29
N ALA A 314 -20.15 26.82 -29.05
CA ALA A 314 -20.97 28.02 -29.06
C ALA A 314 -21.24 28.50 -30.49
N GLU A 315 -22.42 29.10 -30.71
CA GLU A 315 -22.72 29.74 -31.98
C GLU A 315 -21.83 30.99 -32.19
N PRO A 316 -21.56 31.41 -33.45
CA PRO A 316 -20.68 32.54 -33.73
C PRO A 316 -21.06 33.85 -33.03
N GLY A 317 -22.36 34.08 -32.76
CA GLY A 317 -22.86 35.26 -32.04
C GLY A 317 -22.72 35.17 -30.52
N SER A 318 -22.52 33.97 -29.97
CA SER A 318 -22.56 33.67 -28.54
C SER A 318 -21.18 33.26 -27.98
N GLY A 319 -20.11 33.70 -28.66
CA GLY A 319 -18.73 33.42 -28.28
C GLY A 319 -18.03 32.33 -29.10
N GLY A 320 -18.68 31.75 -30.13
CA GLY A 320 -18.11 30.67 -30.94
C GLY A 320 -16.88 31.06 -31.76
N ARG A 321 -16.78 32.33 -32.20
CA ARG A 321 -15.61 32.82 -32.95
C ARG A 321 -14.38 32.93 -32.04
N GLU A 322 -14.59 33.46 -30.85
CA GLU A 322 -13.60 33.58 -29.79
C GLU A 322 -13.18 32.17 -29.33
N GLU A 323 -14.14 31.25 -29.18
CA GLU A 323 -13.89 29.85 -28.87
C GLU A 323 -12.95 29.18 -29.88
N GLU A 324 -13.25 29.33 -31.17
CA GLU A 324 -12.43 28.81 -32.26
C GLU A 324 -11.01 29.40 -32.23
N ALA A 325 -10.90 30.72 -32.09
CA ALA A 325 -9.62 31.42 -32.09
C ALA A 325 -8.73 31.00 -30.91
N THR A 326 -9.26 30.98 -29.69
CA THR A 326 -8.52 30.60 -28.48
C THR A 326 -8.09 29.13 -28.55
N LYS A 327 -8.96 28.19 -28.97
CA LYS A 327 -8.59 26.77 -29.10
C LYS A 327 -7.50 26.54 -30.16
N ARG A 328 -7.60 27.22 -31.29
CA ARG A 328 -6.57 27.19 -32.35
C ARG A 328 -5.22 27.68 -31.81
N ALA A 329 -5.22 28.80 -31.08
CA ALA A 329 -4.01 29.39 -30.52
C ALA A 329 -3.38 28.50 -29.43
N VAL A 330 -4.18 27.95 -28.51
CA VAL A 330 -3.74 26.99 -27.48
C VAL A 330 -2.98 25.82 -28.11
N VAL A 331 -3.55 25.21 -29.16
CA VAL A 331 -2.94 24.04 -29.79
C VAL A 331 -1.69 24.42 -30.58
N ALA A 332 -1.71 25.53 -31.32
CA ALA A 332 -0.54 26.00 -32.07
C ALA A 332 0.64 26.33 -31.16
N ASP A 333 0.40 27.06 -30.07
CA ASP A 333 1.42 27.41 -29.09
C ASP A 333 1.94 26.18 -28.35
N MET A 334 1.09 25.19 -28.07
CA MET A 334 1.51 23.93 -27.46
C MET A 334 2.40 23.12 -28.42
N VAL A 335 2.04 23.03 -29.70
CA VAL A 335 2.87 22.36 -30.74
C VAL A 335 4.24 23.03 -30.84
N ALA A 336 4.28 24.37 -30.78
CA ALA A 336 5.51 25.14 -30.72
C ALA A 336 6.28 24.87 -29.41
N LEU A 337 5.66 24.96 -28.24
CA LEU A 337 6.30 24.77 -26.94
C LEU A 337 6.94 23.37 -26.83
N ILE A 338 6.16 22.32 -27.13
CA ILE A 338 6.63 20.93 -27.08
C ILE A 338 7.73 20.66 -28.12
N GLY A 339 7.78 21.46 -29.19
CA GLY A 339 8.84 21.43 -30.18
C GLY A 339 8.60 20.41 -31.30
N LEU A 340 7.35 20.19 -31.70
CA LEU A 340 7.04 19.23 -32.78
C LEU A 340 7.51 19.75 -34.16
N ASN A 341 7.48 21.06 -34.40
CA ASN A 341 7.94 21.67 -35.65
C ASN A 341 9.43 22.07 -35.64
N ARG A 342 10.22 21.55 -34.68
CA ARG A 342 11.67 21.78 -34.64
C ARG A 342 12.41 20.55 -34.15
N GLU A 343 13.73 20.58 -34.24
CA GLU A 343 14.55 19.66 -33.46
C GLU A 343 14.59 20.12 -32.00
N ARG A 344 14.40 19.17 -31.09
CA ARG A 344 14.45 19.40 -29.65
C ARG A 344 15.31 18.30 -29.04
N ALA A 345 16.38 18.70 -28.35
CA ALA A 345 17.11 17.80 -27.48
C ALA A 345 16.22 17.44 -26.28
N ARG A 346 16.08 16.15 -25.99
CA ARG A 346 15.38 15.66 -24.80
C ARG A 346 16.41 15.26 -23.75
N LEU A 347 16.07 15.48 -22.49
CA LEU A 347 16.92 15.03 -21.39
C LEU A 347 17.03 13.51 -21.41
N GLY A 348 18.27 13.02 -21.41
CA GLY A 348 18.57 11.63 -21.16
C GLY A 348 18.61 11.31 -19.65
N PRO A 349 18.65 10.02 -19.28
CA PRO A 349 18.93 9.63 -17.91
C PRO A 349 20.25 10.23 -17.44
N GLY A 350 20.24 10.86 -16.26
CA GLY A 350 21.43 11.43 -15.65
C GLY A 350 21.86 12.80 -16.18
N ALA A 351 21.00 13.49 -16.95
CA ALA A 351 21.27 14.84 -17.43
C ALA A 351 21.79 15.77 -16.32
N ASP A 352 22.80 16.57 -16.64
CA ASP A 352 23.38 17.52 -15.70
C ASP A 352 22.47 18.77 -15.53
N LYS A 353 22.78 19.58 -14.51
CA LYS A 353 22.02 20.80 -14.20
C LYS A 353 21.92 21.77 -15.38
N ASP A 354 22.97 21.90 -16.19
CA ASP A 354 23.03 22.87 -17.28
C ASP A 354 22.13 22.41 -18.44
N GLN A 355 22.13 21.10 -18.73
CA GLN A 355 21.20 20.48 -19.67
C GLN A 355 19.74 20.64 -19.23
N ILE A 356 19.45 20.41 -17.94
CA ILE A 356 18.11 20.57 -17.37
C ILE A 356 17.62 22.03 -17.54
N ILE A 357 18.45 23.00 -17.21
CA ILE A 357 18.14 24.43 -17.34
C ILE A 357 17.98 24.84 -18.81
N ALA A 358 18.88 24.36 -19.68
CA ALA A 358 18.84 24.67 -21.12
C ALA A 358 17.55 24.15 -21.77
N GLU A 359 17.13 22.93 -21.46
CA GLU A 359 15.88 22.37 -21.99
C GLU A 359 14.67 23.20 -21.54
N ALA A 360 14.57 23.50 -20.23
CA ALA A 360 13.47 24.27 -19.68
C ALA A 360 13.41 25.72 -20.23
N THR A 361 14.58 26.31 -20.50
CA THR A 361 14.70 27.66 -21.09
C THR A 361 14.31 27.63 -22.57
N GLY A 362 14.76 26.64 -23.32
CA GLY A 362 14.40 26.46 -24.73
C GLY A 362 12.91 26.20 -24.93
N GLU A 363 12.28 25.46 -24.01
CA GLU A 363 10.82 25.28 -23.97
C GLU A 363 10.09 26.60 -23.72
N LEU A 364 10.52 27.37 -22.71
CA LEU A 364 9.92 28.66 -22.36
C LEU A 364 10.03 29.69 -23.50
N ALA A 365 11.14 29.70 -24.24
CA ALA A 365 11.34 30.61 -25.38
C ALA A 365 10.31 30.42 -26.52
N HIS A 366 9.61 29.28 -26.54
CA HIS A 366 8.60 28.94 -27.54
C HIS A 366 7.20 28.76 -26.92
N ALA A 367 6.96 29.35 -25.75
CA ALA A 367 5.73 29.12 -25.01
C ALA A 367 4.50 29.82 -25.63
N GLY A 368 4.71 30.84 -26.47
CA GLY A 368 3.59 31.59 -27.07
C GLY A 368 2.71 32.21 -25.99
N GLY A 369 1.41 31.91 -26.00
CA GLY A 369 0.45 32.30 -24.97
C GLY A 369 0.51 31.50 -23.66
N PHE A 370 1.35 30.46 -23.57
CA PHE A 370 1.57 29.74 -22.32
C PHE A 370 2.52 30.50 -21.40
N GLU A 371 2.10 30.68 -20.15
CA GLU A 371 2.92 31.17 -19.06
C GLU A 371 3.43 29.99 -18.23
N ARG A 372 4.75 29.90 -17.98
CA ARG A 372 5.30 28.86 -17.09
C ARG A 372 5.02 29.22 -15.64
N ILE A 373 3.96 28.64 -15.09
CA ILE A 373 3.54 28.86 -13.70
C ILE A 373 4.39 28.05 -12.72
N PHE A 374 4.94 26.91 -13.14
CA PHE A 374 5.92 26.16 -12.37
C PHE A 374 6.98 25.51 -13.28
N PRO A 375 8.28 25.63 -12.98
CA PRO A 375 8.86 26.52 -11.97
C PRO A 375 8.82 27.98 -12.45
N GLY A 376 8.17 28.84 -11.67
CA GLY A 376 8.12 30.31 -11.82
C GLY A 376 9.04 31.02 -10.82
N GLU A 377 8.94 32.36 -10.72
CA GLU A 377 9.79 33.18 -9.84
C GLU A 377 9.67 32.85 -8.34
N ASP A 378 8.60 32.16 -7.96
CA ASP A 378 8.23 31.71 -6.61
C ASP A 378 8.36 30.19 -6.43
N ALA A 379 8.99 29.48 -7.37
CA ALA A 379 9.11 28.02 -7.34
C ALA A 379 9.69 27.49 -6.03
N GLY A 380 10.64 28.20 -5.42
CA GLY A 380 11.21 27.86 -4.11
C GLY A 380 10.17 27.74 -2.99
N ALA A 381 9.12 28.57 -2.99
CA ALA A 381 8.01 28.48 -2.02
C ALA A 381 7.12 27.25 -2.26
N PHE A 382 7.03 26.79 -3.52
CA PHE A 382 6.24 25.61 -3.88
C PHE A 382 6.96 24.29 -3.61
N LEU A 383 8.28 24.28 -3.44
CA LEU A 383 9.03 23.05 -3.11
C LEU A 383 8.53 22.39 -1.81
N ALA A 384 8.03 23.19 -0.86
CA ALA A 384 7.48 22.72 0.41
C ALA A 384 6.12 22.00 0.31
N PHE A 385 5.52 21.99 -0.89
CA PHE A 385 4.28 21.25 -1.19
C PHE A 385 4.55 19.91 -1.86
N PHE A 386 5.80 19.66 -2.28
CA PHE A 386 6.23 18.32 -2.61
C PHE A 386 6.41 17.52 -1.32
N PRO A 387 6.20 16.19 -1.37
CA PRO A 387 6.58 15.30 -0.27
C PRO A 387 8.06 15.44 0.08
N ALA A 388 8.91 15.35 -0.94
CA ALA A 388 10.16 16.05 -1.08
C ALA A 388 10.38 16.30 -2.59
N PRO A 389 10.94 17.44 -3.02
CA PRO A 389 11.28 17.69 -4.40
C PRO A 389 12.43 16.78 -4.83
N ARG A 390 12.46 16.45 -6.11
CA ARG A 390 13.57 15.70 -6.69
C ARG A 390 14.61 16.64 -7.27
N TYR A 391 15.77 16.08 -7.63
CA TYR A 391 16.93 16.85 -8.08
C TYR A 391 16.60 17.90 -9.15
N GLY A 392 15.92 17.49 -10.22
CA GLY A 392 15.58 18.42 -11.30
C GLY A 392 14.64 19.55 -10.87
N ASP A 393 13.74 19.29 -9.91
CA ASP A 393 12.82 20.29 -9.38
C ASP A 393 13.59 21.36 -8.58
N VAL A 394 14.56 20.93 -7.77
CA VAL A 394 15.47 21.82 -7.03
C VAL A 394 16.36 22.63 -7.99
N VAL A 395 16.96 21.98 -8.99
CA VAL A 395 17.79 22.66 -10.00
C VAL A 395 17.03 23.77 -10.70
N LEU A 396 15.83 23.47 -11.21
CA LEU A 396 15.05 24.50 -11.90
C LEU A 396 14.58 25.58 -10.94
N ALA A 397 14.12 25.23 -9.73
CA ALA A 397 13.72 26.23 -8.74
C ALA A 397 14.88 27.17 -8.38
N CYS A 398 16.08 26.67 -8.15
CA CYS A 398 17.29 27.48 -7.91
C CYS A 398 17.62 28.41 -9.09
N ALA A 399 17.39 27.95 -10.32
CA ALA A 399 17.71 28.73 -11.51
C ALA A 399 16.75 29.91 -11.76
N VAL A 400 15.51 29.83 -11.27
CA VAL A 400 14.45 30.79 -11.62
C VAL A 400 13.87 31.55 -10.45
N SER A 401 14.02 31.04 -9.22
CA SER A 401 13.42 31.68 -8.04
C SER A 401 14.14 32.98 -7.71
N LYS A 402 13.39 34.02 -7.32
CA LYS A 402 13.96 35.29 -6.84
C LYS A 402 14.81 35.11 -5.58
N ASN A 403 14.41 34.18 -4.73
CA ASN A 403 15.10 33.81 -3.50
C ASN A 403 15.59 32.37 -3.60
N PRO A 404 16.78 32.04 -3.08
CA PRO A 404 17.22 30.65 -3.02
C PRO A 404 16.22 29.82 -2.23
N PRO A 405 15.86 28.61 -2.69
CA PRO A 405 14.99 27.74 -1.93
C PRO A 405 15.64 27.42 -0.57
N PRO A 406 14.82 27.31 0.50
CA PRO A 406 15.36 26.98 1.82
C PRO A 406 15.97 25.58 1.81
N ALA A 407 16.99 25.38 2.65
CA ALA A 407 17.57 24.06 2.85
C ALA A 407 16.50 23.09 3.35
N MET A 408 16.46 21.91 2.73
CA MET A 408 15.48 20.89 3.06
C MET A 408 15.97 20.02 4.22
N ALA A 409 15.36 20.20 5.39
CA ALA A 409 15.49 19.28 6.51
C ALA A 409 14.17 18.51 6.70
N LEU A 410 14.27 17.21 6.95
CA LEU A 410 13.16 16.33 7.26
C LEU A 410 13.39 15.69 8.63
N GLN A 411 12.34 15.15 9.22
CA GLN A 411 12.39 14.43 10.48
C GLN A 411 11.64 13.09 10.35
N PRO A 412 11.91 12.09 11.21
CA PRO A 412 11.13 10.85 11.26
C PRO A 412 9.64 11.13 11.48
N ALA A 413 8.75 10.35 10.87
CA ALA A 413 7.30 10.57 10.93
C ALA A 413 6.61 9.73 12.04
N GLY A 414 7.32 9.37 13.11
CA GLY A 414 6.85 8.47 14.18
C GLY A 414 7.26 7.00 13.99
N ASP A 415 8.21 6.74 13.09
CA ASP A 415 8.55 5.41 12.61
C ASP A 415 9.60 4.70 13.47
N GLN A 416 9.53 3.37 13.51
CA GLN A 416 10.49 2.53 14.24
C GLN A 416 11.60 2.05 13.29
N ALA A 417 12.85 2.31 13.69
CA ALA A 417 14.02 1.68 13.12
C ALA A 417 14.32 0.40 13.90
N PHE A 418 14.41 -0.71 13.18
CA PHE A 418 14.79 -2.02 13.71
C PHE A 418 16.23 -2.32 13.28
N GLU A 419 16.96 -2.99 14.16
CA GLU A 419 18.24 -3.59 13.79
C GLU A 419 17.99 -4.99 13.20
N PHE A 420 18.58 -5.29 12.05
CA PHE A 420 18.55 -6.62 11.41
C PHE A 420 19.98 -7.12 11.17
N GLY A 421 20.58 -7.76 12.16
CA GLY A 421 22.01 -8.10 12.13
C GLY A 421 22.86 -6.84 12.09
N SER A 422 23.58 -6.60 10.98
CA SER A 422 24.32 -5.34 10.73
C SER A 422 23.58 -4.36 9.80
N ALA A 423 22.34 -4.67 9.40
CA ALA A 423 21.56 -3.88 8.44
C ALA A 423 20.43 -3.10 9.12
N LEU A 424 20.10 -1.94 8.55
CA LEU A 424 18.98 -1.11 8.98
C LEU A 424 17.66 -1.61 8.37
N ALA A 425 16.62 -1.56 9.17
CA ALA A 425 15.29 -2.03 8.84
C ALA A 425 14.27 -0.94 9.27
N LEU A 426 13.44 -0.46 8.35
CA LEU A 426 12.55 0.70 8.56
C LEU A 426 11.09 0.28 8.41
N PHE A 427 10.25 0.64 9.38
CA PHE A 427 8.82 0.38 9.34
C PHE A 427 8.03 1.69 9.41
N SER A 428 7.19 1.94 8.41
CA SER A 428 6.26 3.07 8.45
C SER A 428 4.98 2.67 9.16
N GLN A 429 4.66 3.37 10.25
CA GLN A 429 3.40 3.14 10.95
C GLN A 429 2.20 3.57 10.09
N GLN A 430 2.35 4.67 9.35
CA GLN A 430 1.30 5.24 8.51
C GLN A 430 0.88 4.28 7.39
N THR A 431 1.85 3.61 6.76
CA THR A 431 1.59 2.73 5.62
C THR A 431 1.53 1.25 6.00
N GLY A 432 1.97 0.90 7.22
CA GLY A 432 2.14 -0.48 7.67
C GLY A 432 3.19 -1.25 6.86
N GLN A 433 4.12 -0.54 6.20
CA GLN A 433 5.12 -1.14 5.30
C GLN A 433 6.51 -1.15 5.90
N PHE A 434 7.17 -2.30 5.73
CA PHE A 434 8.56 -2.52 6.08
C PHE A 434 9.51 -2.42 4.87
N THR A 435 10.71 -1.83 5.05
CA THR A 435 11.77 -1.71 4.03
C THR A 435 13.17 -1.87 4.64
N THR A 436 14.05 -2.64 3.99
CA THR A 436 15.49 -2.72 4.30
C THR A 436 16.31 -1.94 3.30
N PRO A 437 16.74 -0.69 3.60
CA PRO A 437 17.61 0.07 2.71
C PRO A 437 18.98 -0.60 2.51
N ASN A 438 19.62 -0.34 1.36
CA ASN A 438 21.04 -0.63 1.16
C ASN A 438 21.91 0.34 1.97
N GLU A 439 23.23 0.13 2.02
CA GLU A 439 24.15 0.95 2.84
C GLU A 439 24.05 2.46 2.56
N VAL A 440 23.99 2.84 1.28
CA VAL A 440 23.84 4.24 0.86
C VAL A 440 22.55 4.85 1.38
N ARG A 441 21.41 4.16 1.19
CA ARG A 441 20.11 4.61 1.69
C ARG A 441 20.05 4.52 3.22
N ALA A 442 20.74 3.59 3.87
CA ALA A 442 20.80 3.55 5.32
C ALA A 442 21.54 4.78 5.89
N PHE A 443 22.65 5.18 5.25
CA PHE A 443 23.39 6.39 5.60
C PHE A 443 22.54 7.66 5.43
N ILE A 444 21.89 7.83 4.27
CA ILE A 444 21.06 9.00 4.01
C ILE A 444 19.91 9.07 5.04
N TRP A 445 19.31 7.94 5.40
CA TRP A 445 18.24 7.90 6.41
C TRP A 445 18.77 8.33 7.78
N LEU A 446 19.92 7.79 8.19
CA LEU A 446 20.53 8.11 9.48
C LEU A 446 20.83 9.61 9.62
N LYS A 447 21.31 10.24 8.55
CA LYS A 447 21.60 11.68 8.56
C LYS A 447 20.33 12.52 8.52
N ALA A 448 19.35 12.13 7.70
CA ALA A 448 18.07 12.81 7.64
C ALA A 448 17.31 12.72 8.99
N SER A 449 17.34 11.58 9.66
CA SER A 449 16.69 11.40 10.98
C SER A 449 17.34 12.22 12.10
N GLN A 450 18.60 12.63 11.91
CA GLN A 450 19.32 13.58 12.77
C GLN A 450 19.07 15.06 12.40
N GLY A 451 18.18 15.33 11.43
CA GLY A 451 17.84 16.67 10.97
C GLY A 451 18.85 17.29 10.00
N ALA A 452 19.79 16.50 9.46
CA ALA A 452 20.72 17.02 8.44
C ALA A 452 19.98 17.40 7.16
N ALA A 453 20.31 18.57 6.60
CA ALA A 453 19.74 19.02 5.35
C ALA A 453 20.28 18.23 4.15
N ALA A 454 19.48 18.10 3.08
CA ALA A 454 19.83 17.30 1.90
C ALA A 454 21.23 17.62 1.33
N ASP A 455 21.58 18.91 1.21
CA ASP A 455 22.89 19.34 0.68
C ASP A 455 24.04 18.92 1.61
N ALA A 456 23.84 19.02 2.93
CA ALA A 456 24.84 18.60 3.92
C ALA A 456 25.09 17.09 3.89
N ILE A 457 24.04 16.29 3.66
CA ILE A 457 24.17 14.83 3.47
C ILE A 457 25.00 14.53 2.22
N ALA A 458 24.69 15.20 1.10
CA ALA A 458 25.42 15.02 -0.15
C ALA A 458 26.90 15.42 -0.03
N ASP A 459 27.19 16.53 0.65
CA ASP A 459 28.56 17.00 0.90
C ASP A 459 29.36 16.03 1.78
N GLU A 460 28.74 15.45 2.81
CA GLU A 460 29.40 14.44 3.65
C GLU A 460 29.71 13.16 2.87
N MET A 461 28.76 12.65 2.08
CA MET A 461 28.99 11.50 1.21
C MET A 461 30.12 11.76 0.21
N ALA A 462 30.17 12.96 -0.36
CA ALA A 462 31.22 13.36 -1.28
C ALA A 462 32.60 13.42 -0.62
N SER A 463 32.66 13.92 0.62
CA SER A 463 33.90 13.96 1.41
C SER A 463 34.41 12.55 1.74
N LEU A 464 33.52 11.62 2.09
CA LEU A 464 33.89 10.24 2.44
C LEU A 464 34.41 9.45 1.23
N THR A 465 33.92 9.76 0.03
CA THR A 465 34.27 9.05 -1.20
C THR A 465 35.36 9.73 -2.02
N GLY A 466 35.75 10.97 -1.67
CA GLY A 466 36.68 11.77 -2.48
C GLY A 466 36.08 12.20 -3.83
N ALA A 467 34.76 12.37 -3.89
CA ALA A 467 34.01 12.60 -5.13
C ALA A 467 34.39 13.90 -5.87
N SER A 468 34.54 13.77 -7.19
CA SER A 468 34.60 14.87 -8.16
C SER A 468 33.29 15.67 -8.23
N ALA A 469 33.29 16.80 -8.94
CA ALA A 469 32.10 17.64 -9.09
C ALA A 469 30.90 16.93 -9.75
N ALA A 470 31.14 16.09 -10.76
CA ALA A 470 30.08 15.32 -11.41
C ALA A 470 29.52 14.22 -10.48
N GLU A 471 30.39 13.62 -9.66
CA GLU A 471 29.99 12.63 -8.66
C GLU A 471 29.19 13.28 -7.53
N ARG A 472 29.51 14.54 -7.14
CA ARG A 472 28.69 15.31 -6.19
C ARG A 472 27.26 15.52 -6.68
N GLU A 473 27.09 15.89 -7.94
CA GLU A 473 25.75 16.04 -8.53
C GLU A 473 24.97 14.72 -8.54
N ALA A 474 25.63 13.61 -8.86
CA ALA A 474 25.03 12.28 -8.76
C ALA A 474 24.64 11.91 -7.32
N LEU A 475 25.44 12.31 -6.32
CA LEU A 475 25.15 12.11 -4.90
C LEU A 475 23.95 12.97 -4.45
N SER A 476 23.90 14.25 -4.81
CA SER A 476 22.75 15.13 -4.52
C SER A 476 21.44 14.55 -5.09
N ARG A 477 21.50 13.97 -6.29
CA ARG A 477 20.36 13.28 -6.90
C ARG A 477 19.93 12.05 -6.09
N GLN A 478 20.87 11.20 -5.71
CA GLN A 478 20.58 10.02 -4.88
C GLN A 478 19.98 10.40 -3.52
N VAL A 479 20.49 11.46 -2.88
CA VAL A 479 19.95 11.98 -1.62
C VAL A 479 18.51 12.44 -1.80
N LEU A 480 18.23 13.35 -2.73
CA LEU A 480 16.88 13.88 -2.93
C LEU A 480 15.87 12.81 -3.36
N ASP A 481 16.27 11.86 -4.20
CA ASP A 481 15.43 10.73 -4.57
C ASP A 481 15.11 9.83 -3.36
N ALA A 482 16.10 9.58 -2.49
CA ALA A 482 15.90 8.79 -1.29
C ALA A 482 14.95 9.48 -0.29
N LEU A 483 15.13 10.79 -0.06
CA LEU A 483 14.26 11.60 0.80
C LEU A 483 12.82 11.66 0.26
N CYS A 484 12.64 11.84 -1.05
CA CYS A 484 11.32 11.84 -1.68
C CYS A 484 10.63 10.47 -1.53
N ASP A 485 11.36 9.37 -1.73
CA ASP A 485 10.80 8.04 -1.58
C ASP A 485 10.40 7.73 -0.13
N TRP A 486 11.17 8.18 0.86
CA TRP A 486 10.84 7.97 2.27
C TRP A 486 9.69 8.83 2.76
N THR A 487 9.59 10.08 2.29
CA THR A 487 8.40 10.90 2.55
C THR A 487 7.15 10.29 1.91
N GLN A 488 7.26 9.69 0.71
CA GLN A 488 6.16 8.89 0.13
C GLN A 488 5.82 7.64 0.93
N ALA A 489 6.83 6.99 1.51
CA ALA A 489 6.63 5.80 2.33
C ALA A 489 6.09 6.13 3.73
N GLY A 490 5.94 7.42 4.09
CA GLY A 490 5.58 7.83 5.43
C GLY A 490 6.66 7.48 6.45
N LEU A 491 7.94 7.56 6.05
CA LEU A 491 9.13 7.32 6.88
C LEU A 491 9.83 8.61 7.33
N LEU A 492 9.57 9.69 6.60
CA LEU A 492 10.06 11.03 6.88
C LEU A 492 8.94 12.03 6.63
N MET A 493 8.97 13.16 7.34
CA MET A 493 8.05 14.27 7.15
C MET A 493 8.78 15.60 7.31
N ALA A 494 8.18 16.67 6.78
CA ALA A 494 8.67 18.02 7.06
C ALA A 494 8.44 18.36 8.55
N PRO A 495 9.39 19.04 9.21
CA PRO A 495 9.22 19.49 10.59
C PRO A 495 8.04 20.46 10.69
N ASP A 496 7.15 20.25 11.67
CA ASP A 496 6.09 21.20 11.98
C ASP A 496 6.63 22.25 12.97
N ALA A 497 6.24 23.52 12.79
CA ALA A 497 6.79 24.62 13.59
C ALA A 497 6.41 24.56 15.09
N GLN A 498 5.55 23.62 15.49
CA GLN A 498 4.94 23.52 16.81
C GLN A 498 5.26 22.20 17.55
N THR A 499 6.00 21.28 16.95
CA THR A 499 6.37 20.02 17.63
C THR A 499 7.77 20.18 18.25
N PRO A 500 7.94 20.03 19.58
CA PRO A 500 9.25 20.15 20.21
C PRO A 500 10.24 19.16 19.59
N THR A 501 11.45 19.65 19.34
CA THR A 501 12.61 18.93 18.81
C THR A 501 13.21 18.00 19.87
N GLU A 502 12.39 17.19 20.55
CA GLU A 502 12.91 16.09 21.34
C GLU A 502 12.99 14.88 20.41
N ALA A 503 14.22 14.40 20.17
CA ALA A 503 14.43 13.09 19.56
C ALA A 503 13.59 12.08 20.35
N PRO A 504 12.87 11.14 19.70
CA PRO A 504 12.05 10.17 20.40
C PRO A 504 12.93 9.36 21.34
N THR A 505 12.87 9.68 22.64
CA THR A 505 13.56 8.95 23.68
C THR A 505 12.69 7.76 24.07
N GLY A 506 12.91 6.64 23.39
CA GLY A 506 12.30 5.35 23.71
C GLY A 506 11.12 4.95 22.81
N PRO A 507 10.73 3.67 22.83
CA PRO A 507 9.53 3.20 22.13
C PRO A 507 8.30 3.93 22.69
N ASP A 508 7.56 4.58 21.81
CA ASP A 508 6.32 5.29 22.11
C ASP A 508 5.31 4.35 22.81
N GLU A 509 4.76 4.75 23.96
CA GLU A 509 3.80 3.95 24.74
C GLU A 509 2.48 3.72 23.97
N SER A 510 2.23 4.45 22.88
CA SER A 510 1.09 4.25 21.98
C SER A 510 1.30 3.17 20.93
N TRP A 511 2.34 2.34 21.08
CA TRP A 511 2.54 1.18 20.23
C TRP A 511 1.64 0.03 20.69
N PRO A 512 0.72 -0.47 19.84
CA PRO A 512 0.67 -0.24 18.38
C PRO A 512 -0.62 0.53 17.88
N PRO A 513 -0.66 1.09 16.65
CA PRO A 513 -1.68 2.08 16.20
C PRO A 513 -3.11 1.54 16.01
N GLU A 514 -4.15 2.31 16.38
CA GLU A 514 -5.60 1.94 16.48
C GLU A 514 -6.23 1.14 15.31
N ASN A 515 -5.61 1.16 14.11
CA ASN A 515 -6.20 0.62 12.88
C ASN A 515 -5.69 -0.78 12.50
N TRP A 516 -4.71 -1.34 13.23
CA TRP A 516 -3.93 -2.51 12.79
C TRP A 516 -3.65 -3.56 13.88
N HIS A 517 -4.57 -3.88 14.80
CA HIS A 517 -4.27 -4.89 15.85
C HIS A 517 -5.28 -6.02 15.96
N CYS A 518 -4.81 -7.21 15.60
CA CYS A 518 -5.17 -8.42 16.31
C CYS A 518 -4.04 -8.71 17.30
N GLU A 519 -4.36 -8.68 18.60
CA GLU A 519 -3.45 -9.03 19.68
C GLU A 519 -3.84 -10.38 20.26
N GLU A 520 -2.86 -11.26 20.40
CA GLU A 520 -3.03 -12.59 21.00
C GLU A 520 -2.01 -12.75 22.12
N TRP A 521 -2.52 -13.04 23.32
CA TRP A 521 -1.71 -13.38 24.47
C TRP A 521 -1.45 -14.86 24.49
N LEU A 522 -0.18 -15.24 24.46
CA LEU A 522 0.27 -16.62 24.44
C LEU A 522 1.13 -16.90 25.69
N SER A 523 1.12 -18.15 26.16
CA SER A 523 2.04 -18.63 27.19
C SER A 523 2.95 -19.70 26.59
N ILE A 524 4.22 -19.35 26.37
CA ILE A 524 5.23 -20.25 25.83
C ILE A 524 6.23 -20.54 26.94
N ASN A 525 6.26 -21.79 27.44
CA ASN A 525 7.09 -22.17 28.59
C ASN A 525 6.88 -21.28 29.83
N GLN A 526 5.62 -21.02 30.18
CA GLN A 526 5.21 -20.08 31.24
C GLN A 526 5.73 -18.65 31.09
N ARG A 527 6.35 -18.31 29.95
CA ARG A 527 6.69 -16.93 29.61
C ARG A 527 5.52 -16.32 28.85
N PRO A 528 5.03 -15.16 29.28
CA PRO A 528 4.05 -14.44 28.51
C PRO A 528 4.67 -14.01 27.18
N VAL A 529 3.93 -14.20 26.10
CA VAL A 529 4.28 -13.74 24.76
C VAL A 529 3.11 -12.94 24.24
N ARG A 530 3.40 -11.72 23.79
CA ARG A 530 2.42 -10.84 23.16
C ARG A 530 2.66 -10.88 21.66
N LEU A 531 1.76 -11.56 20.94
CA LEU A 531 1.83 -11.67 19.48
C LEU A 531 0.90 -10.64 18.85
N ARG A 532 1.45 -9.77 17.99
CA ARG A 532 0.68 -8.72 17.30
C ARG A 532 0.83 -8.84 15.79
N TYR A 533 -0.28 -8.62 15.07
CA TYR A 533 -0.32 -8.64 13.61
C TYR A 533 -1.54 -7.86 13.10
N GLY A 534 -1.40 -7.19 11.96
CA GLY A 534 -2.45 -6.30 11.45
C GLY A 534 -3.24 -6.80 10.23
N ALA A 535 -2.95 -8.01 9.71
CA ALA A 535 -3.69 -8.56 8.57
C ALA A 535 -4.58 -9.74 9.00
N ALA A 536 -5.90 -9.58 8.89
CA ALA A 536 -6.88 -10.62 9.24
C ALA A 536 -6.67 -11.95 8.48
N GLU A 537 -6.06 -11.90 7.29
CA GLU A 537 -5.68 -13.07 6.48
C GLU A 537 -4.62 -13.98 7.13
N ILE A 538 -3.92 -13.50 8.16
CA ILE A 538 -2.91 -14.25 8.93
C ILE A 538 -3.57 -15.21 9.92
N LEU A 539 -4.63 -14.79 10.60
CA LEU A 539 -5.24 -15.56 11.69
C LEU A 539 -5.62 -17.00 11.27
N PRO A 540 -6.30 -17.25 10.13
CA PRO A 540 -6.62 -18.61 9.70
C PRO A 540 -5.39 -19.50 9.46
N ARG A 541 -4.21 -18.92 9.24
CA ARG A 541 -2.94 -19.65 9.07
C ARG A 541 -2.23 -19.92 10.38
N LEU A 542 -2.47 -19.09 11.40
CA LEU A 542 -1.86 -19.23 12.71
C LEU A 542 -2.74 -19.97 13.72
N GLU A 543 -4.06 -20.02 13.52
CA GLU A 543 -5.02 -20.52 14.52
C GLU A 543 -4.64 -21.90 15.06
N THR A 544 -4.28 -22.85 14.18
CA THR A 544 -3.85 -24.20 14.60
C THR A 544 -2.59 -24.19 15.49
N LEU A 545 -1.69 -23.22 15.29
CA LEU A 545 -0.45 -23.07 16.06
C LEU A 545 -0.70 -22.33 17.39
N ILE A 546 -1.49 -21.26 17.39
CA ILE A 546 -1.61 -20.34 18.53
C ILE A 546 -2.77 -20.67 19.46
N ALA A 547 -3.85 -21.30 18.97
CA ALA A 547 -5.02 -21.66 19.79
C ALA A 547 -4.67 -22.43 21.08
N PRO A 548 -3.79 -23.46 21.08
CA PRO A 548 -3.42 -24.14 22.31
C PRO A 548 -2.53 -23.31 23.23
N LEU A 549 -1.87 -22.27 22.71
CA LEU A 549 -0.95 -21.42 23.47
C LEU A 549 -1.65 -20.22 24.11
N ARG A 550 -2.91 -19.95 23.77
CA ARG A 550 -3.65 -18.77 24.24
C ARG A 550 -3.72 -18.74 25.77
N ALA A 551 -3.37 -17.59 26.33
CA ALA A 551 -3.36 -17.32 27.75
C ALA A 551 -3.97 -15.93 28.03
N GLY A 552 -4.19 -15.63 29.31
CA GLY A 552 -4.56 -14.28 29.73
C GLY A 552 -3.38 -13.30 29.64
N PRO A 553 -3.65 -11.99 29.60
CA PRO A 553 -2.61 -10.97 29.61
C PRO A 553 -1.74 -11.05 30.87
N SER A 554 -0.42 -11.00 30.69
CA SER A 554 0.57 -11.12 31.76
C SER A 554 1.87 -10.42 31.36
N GLU A 555 2.34 -9.46 32.15
CA GLU A 555 3.58 -8.70 31.89
C GLU A 555 4.66 -9.07 32.93
N PRO A 556 5.96 -9.08 32.57
CA PRO A 556 6.52 -8.68 31.28
C PRO A 556 6.43 -9.77 30.21
N ALA A 557 6.02 -9.40 29.00
CA ALA A 557 5.90 -10.31 27.86
C ALA A 557 7.05 -10.19 26.84
N ILE A 558 7.33 -11.29 26.14
CA ILE A 558 8.13 -11.22 24.92
C ILE A 558 7.23 -10.72 23.80
N GLU A 559 7.57 -9.56 23.24
CA GLU A 559 6.84 -8.98 22.11
C GLU A 559 7.27 -9.62 20.80
N ILE A 560 6.31 -10.12 20.02
CA ILE A 560 6.54 -10.66 18.68
C ILE A 560 5.57 -9.99 17.71
N ASP A 561 6.11 -9.34 16.68
CA ASP A 561 5.35 -8.58 15.70
C ASP A 561 5.47 -9.20 14.32
N ILE A 562 4.34 -9.47 13.66
CA ILE A 562 4.32 -9.86 12.25
C ILE A 562 4.07 -8.61 11.41
N LEU A 563 5.12 -8.16 10.73
CA LEU A 563 5.13 -6.96 9.92
C LEU A 563 4.85 -7.33 8.45
N ARG A 564 3.97 -6.61 7.77
CA ARG A 564 3.72 -6.77 6.33
C ARG A 564 4.68 -5.88 5.54
N GLY A 565 5.31 -6.45 4.51
CA GLY A 565 6.17 -5.73 3.57
C GLY A 565 5.67 -5.85 2.14
N LYS A 566 6.27 -5.09 1.21
CA LYS A 566 5.92 -5.15 -0.23
C LYS A 566 6.13 -6.52 -0.86
N VAL A 567 7.09 -7.30 -0.36
CA VAL A 567 7.52 -8.59 -0.93
C VAL A 567 7.18 -9.76 0.01
N GLY A 568 6.29 -9.57 1.00
CA GLY A 568 5.89 -10.63 1.93
C GLY A 568 5.72 -10.13 3.36
N TYR A 569 6.17 -10.93 4.32
CA TYR A 569 6.06 -10.69 5.75
C TYR A 569 7.42 -10.77 6.43
N ALA A 570 7.54 -10.13 7.59
CA ALA A 570 8.69 -10.17 8.45
C ALA A 570 8.22 -10.39 9.89
N ILE A 571 9.07 -10.98 10.73
CA ILE A 571 8.78 -11.19 12.15
C ILE A 571 9.85 -10.44 12.95
N ALA A 572 9.41 -9.56 13.84
CA ALA A 572 10.26 -8.85 14.79
C ALA A 572 10.02 -9.38 16.21
N ARG A 573 11.05 -9.28 17.06
CA ARG A 573 11.02 -9.55 18.49
C ARG A 573 11.54 -8.31 19.21
N GLY A 574 10.64 -7.49 19.74
CA GLY A 574 10.99 -6.13 20.20
C GLY A 574 11.66 -5.31 19.09
N PRO A 575 12.81 -4.64 19.32
CA PRO A 575 13.49 -3.82 18.31
C PRO A 575 14.30 -4.62 17.27
N GLN A 576 14.32 -5.96 17.36
CA GLN A 576 15.11 -6.80 16.48
C GLN A 576 14.24 -7.50 15.44
N LEU A 577 14.61 -7.38 14.16
CA LEU A 577 13.99 -8.19 13.12
C LEU A 577 14.61 -9.60 13.13
N VAL A 578 13.77 -10.64 13.20
CA VAL A 578 14.22 -12.05 13.35
C VAL A 578 14.16 -12.82 12.04
N ARG A 579 13.15 -12.53 11.21
CA ARG A 579 12.96 -13.11 9.87
C ARG A 579 12.37 -12.07 8.93
N SER A 580 12.68 -12.15 7.64
CA SER A 580 12.14 -11.25 6.60
C SER A 580 11.90 -11.99 5.29
N GLY A 581 11.01 -11.48 4.43
CA GLY A 581 10.76 -12.04 3.09
C GLY A 581 9.90 -13.30 3.11
N LEU A 582 9.11 -13.51 4.17
CA LEU A 582 8.25 -14.66 4.33
C LEU A 582 7.00 -14.54 3.45
N ARG A 583 6.61 -15.61 2.78
CA ARG A 583 5.26 -15.74 2.22
C ARG A 583 4.26 -15.98 3.34
N LEU A 584 2.99 -15.67 3.10
CA LEU A 584 1.91 -15.93 4.07
C LEU A 584 1.90 -17.39 4.58
N SER A 585 2.23 -18.35 3.70
CA SER A 585 2.30 -19.77 4.04
C SER A 585 3.48 -20.16 4.95
N GLN A 586 4.49 -19.29 5.09
CA GLN A 586 5.72 -19.58 5.84
C GLN A 586 5.71 -18.96 7.24
N ILE A 587 4.73 -18.10 7.56
CA ILE A 587 4.68 -17.38 8.84
C ILE A 587 4.54 -18.35 10.02
N ALA A 588 3.67 -19.36 9.90
CA ALA A 588 3.43 -20.33 10.98
C ALA A 588 4.68 -21.16 11.29
N ASP A 589 5.42 -21.59 10.27
CA ASP A 589 6.67 -22.33 10.47
C ASP A 589 7.76 -21.44 11.05
N ALA A 590 7.88 -20.19 10.57
CA ALA A 590 8.84 -19.24 11.11
C ALA A 590 8.57 -18.87 12.57
N LEU A 591 7.30 -18.71 12.97
CA LEU A 591 6.93 -18.52 14.37
C LEU A 591 7.26 -19.76 15.22
N ARG A 592 7.01 -20.96 14.69
CA ARG A 592 7.35 -22.22 15.37
C ARG A 592 8.85 -22.28 15.65
N ASP A 593 9.69 -21.97 14.68
CA ASP A 593 11.14 -21.91 14.84
C ASP A 593 11.54 -20.87 15.91
N ILE A 594 10.92 -19.69 15.90
CA ILE A 594 11.20 -18.63 16.89
C ILE A 594 10.79 -19.07 18.31
N PHE A 595 9.65 -19.74 18.45
CA PHE A 595 9.20 -20.26 19.73
C PHE A 595 10.13 -21.35 20.26
N LEU A 596 10.70 -22.17 19.38
CA LEU A 596 11.69 -23.18 19.72
C LEU A 596 13.06 -22.57 20.06
N ASP A 597 13.55 -21.59 19.27
CA ASP A 597 14.83 -20.91 19.49
C ASP A 597 14.84 -20.08 20.80
N ALA A 598 13.73 -19.39 21.11
CA ALA A 598 13.59 -18.63 22.35
C ALA A 598 13.65 -19.53 23.61
N HIS A 599 13.51 -20.84 23.42
CA HIS A 599 13.43 -21.85 24.47
C HIS A 599 14.76 -22.60 24.66
N THR A 600 15.59 -22.74 23.61
CA THR A 600 16.92 -23.37 23.68
C THR A 600 18.02 -22.44 24.18
N ALA A 601 17.87 -21.12 24.02
CA ALA A 601 18.86 -20.08 24.34
C ALA A 601 19.27 -19.93 25.83
N GLY A 602 18.84 -20.84 26.72
CA GLY A 602 19.23 -20.87 28.14
C GLY A 602 19.84 -22.20 28.60
N HIS A 603 20.13 -23.12 27.67
CA HIS A 603 20.49 -24.50 27.96
C HIS A 603 21.71 -24.98 27.16
N ASP A 604 22.73 -24.11 27.00
CA ASP A 604 23.93 -24.36 26.19
C ASP A 604 24.73 -25.64 26.59
N ASP A 605 24.50 -26.18 27.80
CA ASP A 605 25.16 -27.38 28.33
C ASP A 605 24.26 -28.65 28.36
N LYS A 606 23.07 -28.65 27.75
CA LYS A 606 22.08 -29.76 27.85
C LYS A 606 21.68 -30.33 26.48
N LEU A 607 21.39 -31.63 26.43
CA LEU A 607 20.94 -32.31 25.21
C LEU A 607 19.41 -32.17 25.07
N CYS A 608 18.94 -31.39 24.11
CA CYS A 608 17.52 -31.21 23.83
C CYS A 608 17.06 -32.10 22.66
N CYS A 609 15.99 -32.88 22.86
CA CYS A 609 15.37 -33.67 21.81
C CYS A 609 14.05 -33.03 21.36
N ASN A 610 13.92 -32.80 20.05
CA ASN A 610 12.72 -32.23 19.45
C ASN A 610 11.69 -33.35 19.18
N ALA A 611 10.88 -33.68 20.19
CA ALA A 611 9.84 -34.70 20.11
C ALA A 611 8.52 -34.19 20.70
N SER A 612 7.41 -34.60 20.08
CA SER A 612 6.05 -34.29 20.51
C SER A 612 5.58 -35.35 21.50
N LEU A 613 5.10 -34.96 22.67
CA LEU A 613 4.63 -35.84 23.75
C LEU A 613 3.11 -35.70 23.92
N CYS A 614 2.38 -36.80 23.81
CA CYS A 614 0.97 -36.87 24.17
C CYS A 614 0.83 -37.60 25.50
N THR A 615 0.17 -36.99 26.47
CA THR A 615 0.03 -37.55 27.83
C THR A 615 -1.43 -37.82 28.15
N SER A 616 -1.73 -39.04 28.60
CA SER A 616 -3.05 -39.45 29.10
C SER A 616 -2.96 -39.94 30.55
N PRO A 617 -4.09 -40.08 31.27
CA PRO A 617 -4.13 -40.67 32.62
C PRO A 617 -3.58 -42.11 32.68
N GLN A 618 -3.51 -42.81 31.55
CA GLN A 618 -3.00 -44.18 31.46
C GLN A 618 -1.52 -44.24 31.05
N GLY A 619 -0.96 -43.15 30.52
CA GLY A 619 0.45 -43.02 30.25
C GLY A 619 0.85 -41.97 29.21
N ALA A 620 2.15 -41.82 28.98
CA ALA A 620 2.71 -40.89 27.99
C ALA A 620 3.16 -41.63 26.71
N ILE A 621 2.85 -41.04 25.55
CA ILE A 621 3.21 -41.50 24.20
C ILE A 621 4.10 -40.44 23.57
N VAL A 622 5.29 -40.85 23.14
CA VAL A 622 6.27 -39.96 22.48
C VAL A 622 6.18 -40.14 20.96
N PHE A 623 6.03 -39.04 20.23
CA PHE A 623 6.11 -38.92 18.78
C PHE A 623 7.40 -38.20 18.41
N ALA A 624 8.34 -38.90 17.79
CA ALA A 624 9.54 -38.25 17.25
C ALA A 624 9.19 -37.45 15.98
N SER A 625 9.48 -36.15 16.00
CA SER A 625 9.29 -35.29 14.83
C SER A 625 10.30 -35.67 13.73
N ASN A 626 9.87 -35.64 12.47
CA ASN A 626 10.79 -35.61 11.34
C ASN A 626 10.79 -34.20 10.74
N ALA A 627 11.83 -33.87 9.95
CA ALA A 627 11.99 -32.55 9.33
C ALA A 627 10.82 -32.09 8.43
N SER A 628 9.81 -32.94 8.18
CA SER A 628 8.63 -32.61 7.37
C SER A 628 7.37 -32.25 8.18
N GLY A 629 7.40 -32.30 9.53
CA GLY A 629 6.29 -31.86 10.40
C GLY A 629 4.99 -32.68 10.31
N ARG A 630 4.97 -33.78 9.55
CA ARG A 630 3.76 -34.59 9.33
C ARG A 630 3.25 -35.33 10.57
N TRP A 631 4.12 -35.60 11.53
CA TRP A 631 3.80 -36.40 12.72
C TRP A 631 3.20 -35.57 13.86
N ASP A 632 3.37 -34.26 13.83
CA ASP A 632 2.76 -33.33 14.80
C ASP A 632 1.25 -33.21 14.57
N ALA A 633 0.79 -33.27 13.31
CA ALA A 633 -0.64 -33.29 12.97
C ALA A 633 -1.35 -34.56 13.44
N LEU A 634 -0.65 -35.70 13.43
CA LEU A 634 -1.16 -36.99 13.93
C LEU A 634 -1.24 -37.00 15.45
N ALA A 635 -0.22 -36.48 16.13
CA ALA A 635 -0.20 -36.37 17.58
C ALA A 635 -1.28 -35.39 18.09
N LEU A 636 -1.47 -34.25 17.42
CA LEU A 636 -2.55 -33.30 17.69
C LEU A 636 -3.94 -33.90 17.44
N SER A 637 -4.12 -34.64 16.33
CA SER A 637 -5.39 -35.32 16.02
C SER A 637 -5.72 -36.42 17.04
N TYR A 638 -4.70 -37.15 17.51
CA TYR A 638 -4.84 -38.14 18.56
C TYR A 638 -5.21 -37.52 19.91
N ALA A 639 -4.50 -36.47 20.33
CA ALA A 639 -4.79 -35.73 21.55
C ALA A 639 -6.22 -35.15 21.54
N ALA A 640 -6.63 -34.54 20.43
CA ALA A 640 -7.98 -34.00 20.24
C ALA A 640 -9.08 -35.09 20.26
N ALA A 641 -8.79 -36.30 19.76
CA ALA A 641 -9.74 -37.41 19.76
C ALA A 641 -9.89 -38.09 21.13
N GLN A 642 -8.85 -38.07 21.96
CA GLN A 642 -8.85 -38.66 23.31
C GLN A 642 -9.12 -37.63 24.41
N ASN A 643 -9.21 -36.34 24.06
CA ASN A 643 -9.30 -35.23 25.01
C ASN A 643 -8.10 -35.20 25.98
N ASP A 644 -6.93 -35.59 25.47
CA ASP A 644 -5.66 -35.71 26.19
C ASP A 644 -4.78 -34.49 25.97
N ALA A 645 -3.75 -34.32 26.82
CA ALA A 645 -2.83 -33.19 26.74
C ALA A 645 -1.68 -33.44 25.75
N PHE A 646 -1.34 -32.41 24.97
CA PHE A 646 -0.24 -32.42 24.00
C PHE A 646 0.83 -31.42 24.43
N ILE A 647 2.10 -31.86 24.42
CA ILE A 647 3.26 -31.07 24.82
C ILE A 647 4.35 -31.25 23.76
N ALA A 648 5.07 -30.19 23.39
CA ALA A 648 6.15 -30.25 22.41
C ALA A 648 7.51 -29.99 23.09
N GLY A 649 8.44 -30.95 22.95
CA GLY A 649 9.83 -30.87 23.43
C GLY A 649 10.13 -31.72 24.67
N ALA A 650 11.27 -32.42 24.66
CA ALA A 650 11.80 -33.11 25.84
C ALA A 650 13.30 -32.79 26.01
N CYS A 651 13.71 -32.35 27.20
CA CYS A 651 15.11 -32.11 27.54
C CYS A 651 15.69 -33.30 28.31
N VAL A 652 16.86 -33.79 27.90
CA VAL A 652 17.65 -34.74 28.67
C VAL A 652 18.69 -33.93 29.43
N LEU A 653 18.52 -33.82 30.76
CA LEU A 653 19.47 -33.11 31.59
C LEU A 653 20.77 -33.93 31.67
N GLY A 654 21.91 -33.24 31.70
CA GLY A 654 23.25 -33.84 31.76
C GLY A 654 23.48 -34.73 32.99
N PRO A 655 24.72 -35.21 33.20
CA PRO A 655 25.09 -36.60 33.51
C PRO A 655 24.66 -37.20 34.87
N ALA A 656 23.80 -36.53 35.64
CA ALA A 656 23.18 -37.09 36.83
C ALA A 656 21.99 -38.01 36.44
N PRO A 657 21.98 -39.28 36.87
CA PRO A 657 20.93 -40.22 36.50
C PRO A 657 19.59 -39.82 37.11
N GLY A 658 18.58 -39.58 36.26
CA GLY A 658 17.18 -39.47 36.65
C GLY A 658 16.50 -38.11 36.46
N GLU A 659 17.21 -37.09 36.00
CA GLU A 659 16.60 -35.79 35.70
C GLU A 659 16.31 -35.68 34.19
N ALA A 660 15.10 -36.00 33.77
CA ALA A 660 14.58 -35.60 32.46
C ALA A 660 13.42 -34.63 32.71
N GLU A 661 13.54 -33.39 32.26
CA GLU A 661 12.45 -32.43 32.31
C GLU A 661 11.78 -32.34 30.93
N ALA A 662 10.47 -32.57 30.90
CA ALA A 662 9.65 -32.26 29.73
C ALA A 662 9.60 -30.74 29.57
N LEU A 663 9.87 -30.26 28.36
CA LEU A 663 9.80 -28.84 28.04
C LEU A 663 8.32 -28.50 27.79
N ILE A 664 7.65 -27.92 28.79
CA ILE A 664 6.20 -27.69 28.75
C ILE A 664 5.87 -26.41 27.95
N ALA A 665 4.91 -26.49 27.02
CA ALA A 665 3.96 -25.41 26.77
C ALA A 665 2.51 -25.99 26.74
N PRO A 666 1.48 -25.27 27.24
CA PRO A 666 0.42 -25.89 28.06
C PRO A 666 -1.01 -25.79 27.51
N GLY A 667 -1.89 -26.69 27.96
CA GLY A 667 -3.35 -26.54 27.91
C GLY A 667 -4.08 -27.40 28.96
N ARG A 668 -4.26 -26.85 30.18
CA ARG A 668 -5.02 -27.26 31.39
C ARG A 668 -5.47 -28.72 31.57
N ILE A 669 -4.92 -29.38 32.60
CA ILE A 669 -5.64 -30.42 33.35
C ILE A 669 -6.46 -29.70 34.44
N ASP A 670 -7.77 -29.94 34.44
CA ASP A 670 -8.72 -29.40 35.42
C ASP A 670 -8.47 -30.04 36.80
N GLU A 671 -8.10 -29.24 37.80
CA GLU A 671 -7.76 -29.70 39.16
C GLU A 671 -8.92 -30.44 39.85
N ALA A 672 -10.16 -30.29 39.36
CA ALA A 672 -11.35 -30.96 39.89
C ALA A 672 -11.40 -32.48 39.66
N ALA A 673 -10.59 -33.04 38.74
CA ALA A 673 -10.56 -34.49 38.49
C ALA A 673 -9.65 -35.27 39.48
N ALA A 674 -8.85 -34.57 40.28
CA ALA A 674 -7.84 -35.19 41.16
C ALA A 674 -8.38 -35.65 42.52
N GLU A 675 -9.56 -35.18 42.96
CA GLU A 675 -10.08 -35.52 44.30
C GLU A 675 -10.92 -36.82 44.36
N ALA A 676 -11.20 -37.48 43.24
CA ALA A 676 -12.18 -38.58 43.21
C ALA A 676 -11.63 -40.01 43.42
N VAL A 677 -10.35 -40.21 43.75
CA VAL A 677 -9.79 -41.57 43.94
C VAL A 677 -9.03 -41.70 45.25
N GLY A 678 -9.78 -41.60 46.35
CA GLY A 678 -9.36 -42.09 47.67
C GLY A 678 -10.46 -42.98 48.25
N GLY A 679 -10.18 -44.27 48.47
CA GLY A 679 -11.08 -45.17 49.20
C GLY A 679 -10.81 -46.66 48.95
N GLU A 680 -10.45 -47.35 50.04
CA GLU A 680 -10.06 -48.75 50.19
C GLU A 680 -11.11 -49.79 49.71
N GLY A 681 -10.63 -51.03 49.48
CA GLY A 681 -11.46 -52.23 49.69
C GLY A 681 -11.22 -53.38 48.72
N ASP A 682 -10.56 -54.43 49.20
CA ASP A 682 -10.36 -55.74 48.58
C ASP A 682 -11.57 -56.29 47.78
N ARG A 683 -11.28 -56.78 46.57
CA ARG A 683 -11.79 -58.03 45.96
C ARG A 683 -11.45 -58.04 44.47
N PHE A 684 -10.42 -58.77 44.04
CA PHE A 684 -10.34 -59.33 42.67
C PHE A 684 -9.18 -60.33 42.56
N ASP A 685 -9.34 -61.54 43.15
CA ASP A 685 -8.32 -62.60 43.06
C ASP A 685 -8.68 -63.78 42.13
N ASP A 686 -9.75 -63.66 41.31
CA ASP A 686 -10.12 -64.73 40.36
C ASP A 686 -10.02 -64.34 38.87
N ARG A 687 -9.50 -63.14 38.54
CA ARG A 687 -9.25 -62.73 37.14
C ARG A 687 -7.77 -62.73 36.72
N ILE A 688 -6.86 -63.05 37.64
CA ILE A 688 -5.41 -62.99 37.40
C ILE A 688 -4.88 -64.25 36.66
N GLN A 689 -5.65 -65.33 36.59
CA GLN A 689 -5.25 -66.53 35.81
C GLN A 689 -5.61 -66.45 34.31
N GLU A 690 -6.61 -65.66 33.91
CA GLU A 690 -6.89 -65.42 32.48
C GLU A 690 -5.97 -64.35 31.86
N TRP A 691 -5.36 -63.48 32.68
CA TRP A 691 -4.42 -62.46 32.24
C TRP A 691 -3.01 -62.98 31.88
N ARG A 692 -2.74 -64.28 32.09
CA ARG A 692 -1.43 -64.89 31.79
C ARG A 692 -1.23 -65.33 30.33
N ALA A 693 -2.23 -65.16 29.46
CA ALA A 693 -2.13 -65.57 28.05
C ALA A 693 -1.79 -64.45 27.04
N ALA A 694 -1.80 -63.18 27.47
CA ALA A 694 -1.38 -62.05 26.63
C ALA A 694 -0.05 -61.49 27.17
N ARG A 695 1.03 -61.72 26.43
CA ARG A 695 2.40 -61.29 26.80
C ARG A 695 2.48 -59.76 26.84
N GLY A 696 2.60 -59.19 28.04
CA GLY A 696 3.13 -57.86 28.26
C GLY A 696 3.74 -57.77 29.65
N TYR A 697 4.95 -57.23 29.78
CA TYR A 697 5.51 -56.79 31.06
C TYR A 697 6.44 -55.58 30.89
N PHE A 698 6.26 -54.58 31.76
CA PHE A 698 7.30 -53.76 32.38
C PHE A 698 7.09 -53.84 33.90
N ILE A 699 8.16 -53.96 34.70
CA ILE A 699 8.12 -53.99 36.19
C ILE A 699 8.97 -52.82 36.75
N PRO A 700 8.49 -52.07 37.76
CA PRO A 700 9.24 -51.01 38.44
C PRO A 700 9.99 -51.50 39.70
N CYS A 701 10.99 -50.76 40.20
CA CYS A 701 11.52 -50.88 41.58
C CYS A 701 12.33 -49.61 41.93
N LYS A 702 12.34 -49.02 43.13
CA LYS A 702 11.50 -49.00 44.35
C LYS A 702 11.87 -47.68 45.05
N GLU A 703 10.88 -46.89 45.47
CA GLU A 703 10.92 -45.75 46.42
C GLU A 703 12.11 -44.76 46.28
N ASN A 704 11.96 -43.48 45.93
CA ASN A 704 10.95 -42.52 46.36
C ASN A 704 11.07 -41.26 45.46
N ILE A 705 10.10 -40.94 44.60
CA ILE A 705 9.96 -39.59 44.03
C ILE A 705 8.45 -39.29 43.95
N SER A 706 7.98 -38.44 44.86
CA SER A 706 6.60 -37.98 44.92
C SER A 706 6.40 -36.77 44.01
N ALA A 707 5.56 -36.93 42.99
CA ALA A 707 4.42 -36.06 42.64
C ALA A 707 3.89 -36.45 41.23
N ALA A 708 2.65 -36.93 41.17
CA ALA A 708 1.85 -37.20 39.96
C ALA A 708 2.54 -37.99 38.82
N ALA A 709 2.76 -39.29 39.07
CA ALA A 709 3.39 -40.24 38.15
C ALA A 709 2.56 -40.47 36.85
N HIS A 710 3.13 -40.11 35.70
CA HIS A 710 2.66 -40.54 34.38
C HIS A 710 3.48 -41.76 33.94
N LYS A 711 2.83 -42.90 33.65
CA LYS A 711 3.49 -44.12 33.15
C LYS A 711 3.92 -43.92 31.69
N ILE A 712 5.19 -44.04 31.34
CA ILE A 712 5.58 -44.06 29.91
C ILE A 712 5.32 -45.47 29.36
N GLY A 713 4.29 -45.62 28.53
CA GLY A 713 3.81 -46.93 28.06
C GLY A 713 4.42 -47.38 26.73
N MET A 714 4.97 -46.46 25.92
CA MET A 714 5.51 -46.78 24.59
C MET A 714 6.39 -45.64 24.04
N VAL A 715 7.55 -45.98 23.49
CA VAL A 715 8.42 -45.08 22.71
C VAL A 715 8.41 -45.57 21.26
N VAL A 716 8.03 -44.72 20.30
CA VAL A 716 7.95 -45.07 18.88
C VAL A 716 8.91 -44.20 18.08
N ILE A 717 9.88 -44.83 17.40
CA ILE A 717 10.82 -44.17 16.49
C ILE A 717 10.86 -44.97 15.18
N PRO A 718 10.50 -44.39 14.02
CA PRO A 718 10.65 -45.07 12.74
C PRO A 718 12.02 -44.80 12.09
N VAL A 719 12.61 -45.84 11.51
CA VAL A 719 13.76 -45.78 10.57
C VAL A 719 13.26 -46.21 9.18
N PHE A 720 13.71 -45.54 8.11
CA PHE A 720 13.45 -45.95 6.72
C PHE A 720 14.76 -46.21 5.97
N ASP A 721 14.92 -47.39 5.33
CA ASP A 721 14.91 -47.49 3.85
C ASP A 721 14.83 -48.94 3.29
N ALA A 722 14.12 -49.00 2.16
CA ALA A 722 14.11 -49.84 0.95
C ALA A 722 14.27 -51.38 0.94
N ALA A 723 13.29 -51.95 0.23
CA ALA A 723 13.33 -53.10 -0.67
C ALA A 723 12.78 -54.43 -0.15
N ALA A 724 11.86 -54.99 -0.94
CA ALA A 724 11.16 -56.27 -0.80
C ALA A 724 9.88 -56.27 0.05
N THR A 725 8.81 -55.73 -0.56
CA THR A 725 7.54 -56.47 -0.68
C THR A 725 7.79 -57.96 -0.94
N ALA A 726 7.20 -58.87 -0.15
CA ALA A 726 6.44 -60.02 -0.64
C ALA A 726 6.03 -60.93 0.53
N GLU A 727 4.82 -61.49 0.43
CA GLU A 727 4.26 -62.57 1.28
C GLU A 727 3.75 -62.17 2.67
N LEU A 728 2.70 -61.33 2.68
CA LEU A 728 1.75 -61.19 3.80
C LEU A 728 0.40 -61.83 3.42
N SER A 729 0.45 -63.04 2.88
CA SER A 729 -0.70 -63.93 2.83
C SER A 729 -0.62 -64.86 4.04
N GLU A 730 -1.14 -64.42 5.19
CA GLU A 730 -1.77 -65.30 6.20
C GLU A 730 -2.13 -64.51 7.47
N MET A 731 -3.36 -64.72 7.94
CA MET A 731 -3.93 -64.36 9.25
C MET A 731 -4.69 -63.03 9.38
N ASP A 732 -5.87 -63.08 8.77
CA ASP A 732 -7.17 -62.63 9.27
C ASP A 732 -7.32 -62.45 10.79
N GLY A 733 -8.08 -61.41 11.16
CA GLY A 733 -8.62 -61.23 12.51
C GLY A 733 -9.79 -60.22 12.54
N PRO A 734 -11.00 -60.59 13.03
CA PRO A 734 -12.24 -59.78 12.94
C PRO A 734 -12.23 -58.42 13.67
N ASN A 735 -11.23 -58.15 14.51
CA ASN A 735 -11.24 -57.01 15.43
C ASN A 735 -10.82 -55.69 14.77
N GLY A 736 -10.04 -55.72 13.68
CA GLY A 736 -9.65 -54.51 12.94
C GLY A 736 -10.82 -53.90 12.17
N LEU A 737 -11.68 -54.73 11.59
CA LEU A 737 -12.90 -54.30 10.91
C LEU A 737 -13.98 -53.81 11.90
N GLN A 738 -13.98 -54.34 13.13
CA GLN A 738 -14.95 -53.93 14.17
C GLN A 738 -14.66 -52.53 14.72
N ALA A 739 -13.39 -52.15 14.89
CA ALA A 739 -13.01 -50.80 15.31
C ALA A 739 -13.39 -49.74 14.25
N LEU A 740 -13.12 -50.03 12.97
CA LEU A 740 -13.52 -49.18 11.84
C LEU A 740 -15.05 -49.08 11.68
N ASN A 741 -15.79 -50.17 11.94
CA ASN A 741 -17.25 -50.15 11.93
C ASN A 741 -17.87 -49.45 13.15
N ALA A 742 -17.18 -49.44 14.30
CA ALA A 742 -17.60 -48.69 15.49
C ALA A 742 -17.49 -47.17 15.27
N MET A 743 -16.44 -46.71 14.60
CA MET A 743 -16.27 -45.29 14.21
C MET A 743 -17.36 -44.83 13.23
N ARG A 744 -17.80 -45.71 12.31
CA ARG A 744 -18.87 -45.43 11.35
C ARG A 744 -20.27 -45.34 11.99
N ARG A 745 -20.50 -46.00 13.14
CA ARG A 745 -21.78 -45.98 13.88
C ARG A 745 -21.97 -44.74 14.76
N ASN A 746 -20.89 -44.06 15.15
CA ASN A 746 -20.93 -42.89 16.04
C ASN A 746 -20.91 -41.52 15.33
N GLY A 747 -21.15 -41.48 14.00
CA GLY A 747 -21.35 -40.23 13.27
C GLY A 747 -20.12 -39.33 13.11
N GLN A 748 -18.92 -39.78 13.48
CA GLN A 748 -17.68 -39.06 13.23
C GLN A 748 -17.19 -39.28 11.79
N ALA A 749 -16.66 -38.22 11.17
CA ALA A 749 -16.11 -38.30 9.81
C ALA A 749 -14.97 -39.33 9.76
N PRO A 750 -14.97 -40.25 8.77
CA PRO A 750 -13.90 -41.23 8.65
C PRO A 750 -12.55 -40.51 8.41
N LEU A 751 -11.47 -41.09 8.92
CA LEU A 751 -10.12 -40.77 8.46
C LEU A 751 -10.14 -40.77 6.92
N GLY A 752 -9.77 -39.64 6.31
CA GLY A 752 -9.64 -39.56 4.85
C GLY A 752 -8.67 -40.63 4.34
N PHE A 753 -8.73 -40.93 3.04
CA PHE A 753 -7.92 -41.99 2.41
C PHE A 753 -6.44 -41.92 2.79
N ASP A 754 -5.88 -40.71 2.88
CA ASP A 754 -4.49 -40.48 3.29
C ASP A 754 -4.23 -40.81 4.76
N GLY A 755 -5.18 -40.51 5.66
CA GLY A 755 -5.08 -40.85 7.09
C GLY A 755 -5.17 -42.36 7.32
N ALA A 756 -6.01 -43.07 6.57
CA ALA A 756 -6.11 -44.52 6.62
C ALA A 756 -4.86 -45.22 6.05
N ARG A 757 -4.29 -44.68 4.96
CA ARG A 757 -3.05 -45.18 4.36
C ARG A 757 -1.85 -44.98 5.29
N LEU A 758 -1.74 -43.81 5.92
CA LEU A 758 -0.68 -43.49 6.89
C LEU A 758 -0.76 -44.36 8.14
N LEU A 759 -1.96 -44.69 8.62
CA LEU A 759 -2.15 -45.60 9.76
C LEU A 759 -1.73 -47.04 9.44
N TYR A 760 -1.97 -47.47 8.19
CA TYR A 760 -1.58 -48.78 7.68
C TYR A 760 -0.05 -48.88 7.50
N GLU A 761 0.56 -47.84 6.93
CA GLU A 761 2.02 -47.70 6.82
C GLU A 761 2.69 -47.63 8.20
N TRP A 762 2.09 -46.90 9.16
CA TRP A 762 2.55 -46.81 10.55
C TRP A 762 2.63 -48.18 11.24
N ARG A 763 1.59 -49.02 11.10
CA ARG A 763 1.57 -50.36 11.70
C ARG A 763 2.65 -51.29 11.13
N GLN A 764 3.04 -51.10 9.87
CA GLN A 764 4.05 -51.90 9.18
C GLN A 764 5.49 -51.48 9.56
N ALA A 765 5.68 -50.27 10.11
CA ALA A 765 6.99 -49.67 10.37
C ALA A 765 7.47 -49.77 11.83
N VAL A 766 6.63 -50.22 12.77
CA VAL A 766 7.02 -50.32 14.19
C VAL A 766 7.94 -51.53 14.42
N ARG A 767 9.19 -51.29 14.84
CA ARG A 767 10.06 -52.32 15.44
C ARG A 767 10.20 -52.07 16.94
N VAL A 768 10.13 -53.16 17.71
CA VAL A 768 10.34 -53.17 19.16
C VAL A 768 11.74 -53.70 19.43
N PHE A 769 12.53 -52.96 20.22
CA PHE A 769 13.87 -53.38 20.63
C PHE A 769 13.89 -53.68 22.13
N GLU A 770 14.45 -54.83 22.50
CA GLU A 770 14.78 -55.15 23.89
C GLU A 770 16.25 -54.78 24.13
N VAL A 771 16.52 -53.88 25.06
CA VAL A 771 17.88 -53.48 25.44
C VAL A 771 18.06 -53.76 26.93
N ARG A 772 19.02 -54.61 27.27
CA ARG A 772 19.43 -54.87 28.65
C ARG A 772 20.67 -54.04 28.94
N TYR A 773 20.61 -53.25 30.00
CA TYR A 773 21.69 -52.36 30.39
C TYR A 773 21.94 -52.47 31.88
N SER A 774 23.18 -52.17 32.29
CA SER A 774 23.62 -52.27 33.68
C SER A 774 23.57 -50.95 34.44
N ASP A 775 23.65 -49.83 33.71
CA ASP A 775 23.45 -48.47 34.23
C ASP A 775 22.92 -47.51 33.15
N ALA A 776 22.62 -46.27 33.53
CA ALA A 776 22.01 -45.27 32.66
C ALA A 776 22.94 -44.80 31.50
N GLY A 777 24.26 -44.83 31.69
CA GLY A 777 25.23 -44.52 30.63
C GLY A 777 25.31 -45.64 29.59
N ASP A 778 25.24 -46.90 30.06
CA ASP A 778 25.15 -48.10 29.24
C ASP A 778 23.83 -48.15 28.45
N ALA A 779 22.72 -47.72 29.07
CA ALA A 779 21.41 -47.56 28.44
C ALA A 779 21.43 -46.52 27.32
N ALA A 780 21.96 -45.32 27.60
CA ALA A 780 22.04 -44.23 26.62
C ALA A 780 22.92 -44.62 25.43
N ARG A 781 24.05 -45.31 25.67
CA ARG A 781 24.94 -45.80 24.61
C ARG A 781 24.29 -46.89 23.75
N LEU A 782 23.61 -47.86 24.36
CA LEU A 782 22.94 -48.96 23.66
C LEU A 782 21.70 -48.49 22.88
N ILE A 783 20.96 -47.51 23.42
CA ILE A 783 19.83 -46.87 22.73
C ILE A 783 20.37 -46.05 21.55
N ALA A 784 21.44 -45.28 21.72
CA ALA A 784 22.08 -44.54 20.63
C ALA A 784 22.63 -45.48 19.54
N GLU A 785 23.30 -46.59 19.90
CA GLU A 785 23.77 -47.61 18.94
C GLU A 785 22.61 -48.25 18.15
N LYS A 786 21.46 -48.52 18.80
CA LYS A 786 20.27 -49.10 18.16
C LYS A 786 19.45 -48.11 17.33
N LEU A 787 19.60 -46.80 17.56
CA LEU A 787 18.97 -45.74 16.78
C LEU A 787 19.85 -45.24 15.62
N SER A 788 21.16 -45.50 15.68
CA SER A 788 22.14 -45.08 14.66
C SER A 788 22.30 -46.04 13.48
N GLY A 789 21.69 -47.23 13.52
CA GLY A 789 21.63 -48.21 12.42
C GLY A 789 20.19 -48.57 12.12
#